data_AF-A0A3B0WJ84-F1
#
_entry.id   AF-A0A3B0WJ84-F1
#
_cell.length_a   1.000
_cell.length_b   1.000
_cell.length_c   1.000
_cell.angle_alpha   90.00
_cell.angle_beta   90.00
_cell.angle_gamma   90.00
#
_symmetry.space_group_name_H-M   'P 1'
#
loop_
_entity.id
_entity.type
_entity.pdbx_description
1 polymer ?
#
loop_
_entity_poly.entity_id
_entity_poly.type
_entity_poly.pdbx_seq_one_letter_code
_entity_poly.pdbx_strand_id
1 'polypeptide(L)'
;MNDLFNISMQEIISEFWVIQNNLHFIRSDWFYAFIPLIIFLFLLYKITLNNKNWSGVVDPQLIPFVLSKTIAKQRRYPLLLIFIAGSLCITALAGPVYKKLAQPVYREQSSLVVLLDLSQSMNASDIKPSRLSRAKLKLLDLLKTRKTGQTALIVYAADAFVVTPLTDDNATIANMVPSLETDMMPAQGSNLASALAKTFSLLTQAGVVSGNILVITDDIHQRDKKAIKKVFSQGHRLSIFGIGTIEGAPIPLGGAFLKNSSGAIVIPKLQPTKLQRDALNGGGLYVSLQTDDSDIDKLAALFQSSNLSKDRSNNISAESQTDMQADIWQEEGHWLLLPLIFFAAFWARKGWLAGLLIFIFSVTTAVPQQAYAETSTSQDNNADENFSLNNFDTKNLWSSSDQKAMKAFNNGNVKKAAENFTQKEWKASAFYRDGNYEAAAKILKGTETSDGFYNKGNALAKLGKYEDAINAYEKSLEIDEDNDDAKHNIELVKQALKEQKKENQSQDNDKDQQDDQSDDSQQNDSENKQQDGEQNSDQSNDPSSDPSNDENQKQNSEQENSQSSNEQSSENSSDESSNENDNEQQSGSESKSKEQQEKEQEQLKQRDAQQEAEQQKQEDQQYQQDQKKKEQRQEEQKNAEKEVEHKNSNEKPMDVEVNPMEASITEEEKATEQWLKRIPDDPGGLLRRKFYYQYKQVPNQADSAEPW
;
A
#
# COMPACT_ATOMS: atom_id res chain seq x y z
N MET A 1 7.44 -23.79 40.91
CA MET A 1 8.85 -24.23 40.91
C MET A 1 9.06 -25.68 40.43
N ASN A 2 8.03 -26.53 40.34
CA ASN A 2 8.20 -27.91 39.84
C ASN A 2 8.15 -28.07 38.30
N ASP A 3 7.63 -27.09 37.55
CA ASP A 3 7.51 -27.19 36.08
C ASP A 3 8.69 -26.59 35.29
N LEU A 4 9.65 -25.93 35.95
CA LEU A 4 10.89 -25.48 35.28
C LEU A 4 11.87 -26.63 34.99
N PHE A 5 11.58 -27.85 35.47
CA PHE A 5 12.41 -29.04 35.29
C PHE A 5 11.67 -30.24 34.69
N ASN A 6 10.41 -30.06 34.29
CA ASN A 6 9.59 -31.12 33.73
C ASN A 6 9.60 -31.08 32.19
N ILE A 7 10.78 -30.91 31.59
CA ILE A 7 10.96 -31.19 30.16
C ILE A 7 10.97 -32.72 30.06
N SER A 8 10.02 -33.30 29.34
CA SER A 8 10.02 -34.74 29.17
C SER A 8 11.31 -35.16 28.45
N MET A 9 11.91 -36.28 28.87
CA MET A 9 13.09 -36.83 28.15
C MET A 9 12.82 -37.01 26.66
N GLN A 10 11.55 -37.22 26.26
CA GLN A 10 11.12 -37.26 24.87
C GLN A 10 11.27 -35.92 24.15
N GLU A 11 10.89 -34.80 24.77
CA GLU A 11 11.05 -33.46 24.18
C GLU A 11 12.53 -33.08 24.00
N ILE A 12 13.38 -33.42 24.97
CA ILE A 12 14.84 -33.20 24.85
C ILE A 12 15.41 -34.02 23.70
N ILE A 13 15.00 -35.29 23.56
CA ILE A 13 15.44 -36.15 22.48
C ILE A 13 14.93 -35.65 21.12
N SER A 14 13.68 -35.17 21.04
CA SER A 14 13.15 -34.61 19.79
C SER A 14 13.83 -33.31 19.39
N GLU A 15 14.04 -32.38 20.32
CA GLU A 15 14.77 -31.14 20.08
C GLU A 15 16.22 -31.43 19.65
N PHE A 16 16.88 -32.40 20.27
CA PHE A 16 18.22 -32.83 19.88
C PHE A 16 18.30 -33.34 18.44
N TRP A 17 17.32 -34.16 18.02
CA TRP A 17 17.23 -34.64 16.63
C TRP A 17 16.97 -33.50 15.62
N VAL A 18 16.12 -32.53 15.98
CA VAL A 18 15.84 -31.34 15.15
C VAL A 18 17.10 -30.48 14.99
N ILE A 19 17.84 -30.27 16.09
CA ILE A 19 19.11 -29.56 16.07
C ILE A 19 20.11 -30.29 15.16
N GLN A 20 20.30 -31.60 15.33
CA GLN A 20 21.31 -32.34 14.57
C GLN A 20 21.05 -32.32 13.05
N ASN A 21 19.79 -32.41 12.62
CA ASN A 21 19.46 -32.49 11.20
C ASN A 21 19.42 -31.12 10.50
N ASN A 22 19.18 -30.02 11.24
CA ASN A 22 18.97 -28.70 10.66
C ASN A 22 20.03 -27.65 11.06
N LEU A 23 21.01 -28.01 11.91
CA LEU A 23 22.05 -27.09 12.34
C LEU A 23 22.93 -26.65 11.16
N HIS A 24 22.85 -25.37 10.84
CA HIS A 24 23.79 -24.69 9.96
C HIS A 24 24.06 -23.29 10.51
N PHE A 25 24.98 -22.57 9.86
CA PHE A 25 25.37 -21.23 10.26
C PHE A 25 24.96 -20.25 9.17
N ILE A 26 24.24 -19.18 9.53
CA ILE A 26 23.87 -18.12 8.58
C ILE A 26 25.13 -17.41 8.06
N ARG A 27 26.15 -17.26 8.92
CA ARG A 27 27.35 -16.47 8.64
C ARG A 27 28.61 -17.31 8.87
N SER A 28 28.80 -18.35 8.08
CA SER A 28 29.98 -19.25 8.18
C SER A 28 31.33 -18.52 8.08
N ASP A 29 31.37 -17.35 7.45
CA ASP A 29 32.60 -16.55 7.31
C ASP A 29 33.22 -16.12 8.64
N TRP A 30 32.43 -16.07 9.73
CA TRP A 30 32.97 -15.78 11.07
C TRP A 30 34.00 -16.80 11.53
N PHE A 31 34.02 -18.02 11.00
CA PHE A 31 35.05 -19.01 11.34
C PHE A 31 36.47 -18.57 10.93
N TYR A 32 36.63 -17.66 9.97
CA TYR A 32 37.94 -17.08 9.65
C TYR A 32 38.52 -16.27 10.82
N ALA A 33 37.70 -15.82 11.78
CA ALA A 33 38.14 -15.14 12.99
C ALA A 33 38.97 -16.04 13.94
N PHE A 34 39.01 -17.36 13.72
CA PHE A 34 39.95 -18.24 14.45
C PHE A 34 41.41 -17.95 14.11
N ILE A 35 41.72 -17.48 12.90
CA ILE A 35 43.08 -17.13 12.48
C ILE A 35 43.67 -16.01 13.35
N PRO A 36 43.04 -14.82 13.45
CA PRO A 36 43.54 -13.76 14.33
C PRO A 36 43.51 -14.17 15.81
N LEU A 37 42.55 -15.00 16.26
CA LEU A 37 42.52 -15.52 17.63
C LEU A 37 43.75 -16.39 17.95
N ILE A 38 44.16 -17.28 17.04
CA ILE A 38 45.35 -18.13 17.21
C ILE A 38 46.63 -17.28 17.21
N ILE A 39 46.73 -16.31 16.30
CA ILE A 39 47.86 -15.37 16.25
C ILE A 39 47.96 -14.58 17.57
N PHE A 40 46.84 -14.07 18.07
CA PHE A 40 46.76 -13.35 19.33
C PHE A 40 47.21 -14.22 20.52
N LEU A 41 46.73 -15.46 20.60
CA LEU A 41 47.15 -16.42 21.63
C LEU A 41 48.64 -16.75 21.55
N PHE A 42 49.20 -16.89 20.35
CA PHE A 42 50.63 -17.12 20.14
C PHE A 42 51.48 -15.92 20.59
N LEU A 43 51.06 -14.69 20.29
CA LEU A 43 51.72 -13.47 20.75
C LEU A 43 51.68 -13.35 22.28
N LEU A 44 50.53 -13.60 22.91
CA LEU A 44 50.41 -13.63 24.38
C LEU A 44 51.31 -14.71 25.01
N TYR A 45 51.39 -15.88 24.38
CA TYR A 45 52.28 -16.95 24.82
C TYR A 45 53.77 -16.50 24.77
N LYS A 46 54.20 -15.83 23.70
CA LYS A 46 55.55 -15.27 23.59
C LYS A 46 55.85 -14.21 24.64
N ILE A 47 54.93 -13.27 24.88
CA ILE A 47 55.11 -12.19 25.86
C ILE A 47 55.23 -12.76 27.28
N THR A 48 54.43 -13.77 27.63
CA THR A 48 54.46 -14.39 28.97
C THR A 48 55.73 -15.23 29.22
N LEU A 49 56.43 -15.68 28.18
CA LEU A 49 57.74 -16.34 28.29
C LEU A 49 58.87 -15.33 28.52
N ASN A 50 58.77 -14.13 27.96
CA ASN A 50 59.85 -13.14 27.97
C ASN A 50 59.98 -12.36 29.30
N ASN A 51 58.96 -12.36 30.15
CA ASN A 51 58.94 -11.70 31.47
C ASN A 51 59.87 -12.34 32.53
N LYS A 52 60.78 -13.24 32.14
CA LYS A 52 61.74 -13.92 33.03
C LYS A 52 63.21 -13.64 32.72
N ASN A 53 63.53 -12.64 31.89
CA ASN A 53 64.91 -12.30 31.52
C ASN A 53 65.70 -11.51 32.58
N TRP A 54 65.44 -11.73 33.87
CA TRP A 54 66.30 -11.20 34.96
C TRP A 54 67.71 -11.82 34.92
N SER A 55 67.85 -13.00 34.30
CA SER A 55 69.13 -13.65 34.03
C SER A 55 70.01 -12.92 33.01
N GLY A 56 69.47 -11.96 32.26
CA GLY A 56 70.24 -11.11 31.35
C GLY A 56 70.73 -9.81 31.98
N VAL A 57 70.24 -9.44 33.17
CA VAL A 57 70.51 -8.14 33.81
C VAL A 57 71.15 -8.28 35.19
N VAL A 58 70.99 -9.43 35.86
CA VAL A 58 71.51 -9.69 37.21
C VAL A 58 72.58 -10.79 37.16
N ASP A 59 73.70 -10.58 37.85
CA ASP A 59 74.78 -11.55 37.98
C ASP A 59 74.26 -12.91 38.49
N PRO A 60 74.59 -14.04 37.83
CA PRO A 60 74.11 -15.38 38.19
C PRO A 60 74.26 -15.74 39.66
N GLN A 61 75.27 -15.20 40.36
CA GLN A 61 75.52 -15.51 41.77
C GLN A 61 74.57 -14.80 42.75
N LEU A 62 73.98 -13.66 42.34
CA LEU A 62 73.08 -12.85 43.17
C LEU A 62 71.60 -13.21 42.99
N ILE A 63 71.26 -13.93 41.91
CA ILE A 63 69.89 -14.35 41.56
C ILE A 63 69.14 -15.07 42.73
N PRO A 64 69.76 -15.98 43.50
CA PRO A 64 69.06 -16.69 44.57
C PRO A 64 68.68 -15.81 45.77
N PHE A 65 69.35 -14.65 45.95
CA PHE A 65 69.17 -13.75 47.08
C PHE A 65 68.27 -12.55 46.74
N VAL A 66 68.20 -12.15 45.47
CA VAL A 66 67.37 -11.03 45.00
C VAL A 66 65.95 -11.48 44.68
N LEU A 67 65.77 -12.69 44.15
CA LEU A 67 64.46 -13.24 43.85
C LEU A 67 63.99 -14.11 45.01
N SER A 68 63.04 -13.59 45.79
CA SER A 68 62.27 -14.43 46.72
C SER A 68 61.68 -15.60 45.92
N LYS A 69 61.96 -16.80 46.40
CA LYS A 69 61.72 -18.08 45.72
C LYS A 69 60.22 -18.40 45.65
N THR A 70 59.44 -17.61 44.95
CA THR A 70 58.15 -18.03 44.41
C THR A 70 58.29 -18.11 42.90
N ILE A 71 58.82 -19.24 42.42
CA ILE A 71 58.58 -19.68 41.06
C ILE A 71 57.07 -19.93 40.99
N ALA A 72 56.29 -18.89 40.76
CA ALA A 72 54.88 -19.03 40.45
C ALA A 72 54.82 -19.92 39.20
N LYS A 73 54.36 -21.16 39.35
CA LYS A 73 54.06 -22.06 38.22
C LYS A 73 53.30 -21.23 37.20
N GLN A 74 53.85 -21.07 35.99
CA GLN A 74 53.19 -20.37 34.90
C GLN A 74 51.83 -21.04 34.69
N ARG A 75 50.76 -20.38 35.12
CA ARG A 75 49.40 -20.90 34.93
C ARG A 75 49.08 -20.69 33.45
N ARG A 76 48.97 -21.78 32.69
CA ARG A 76 48.55 -21.77 31.26
C ARG A 76 47.03 -21.72 31.08
N TYR A 77 46.27 -21.92 32.16
CA TYR A 77 44.82 -21.82 32.20
C TYR A 77 44.20 -20.51 31.65
N PRO A 78 44.78 -19.29 31.80
CA PRO A 78 44.18 -18.09 31.20
C PRO A 78 44.19 -18.09 29.67
N LEU A 79 45.22 -18.65 29.02
CA LEU A 79 45.24 -18.78 27.56
C LEU A 79 44.16 -19.76 27.06
N LEU A 80 43.94 -20.84 27.82
CA LEU A 80 42.87 -21.79 27.54
C LEU A 80 41.48 -21.16 27.73
N LEU A 81 41.30 -20.34 28.77
CA LEU A 81 40.04 -19.59 28.99
C LEU A 81 39.78 -18.55 27.89
N ILE A 82 40.82 -17.84 27.42
CA ILE A 82 40.74 -16.92 26.27
C ILE A 82 40.29 -17.66 25.01
N PHE A 83 40.89 -18.82 24.74
CA PHE A 83 40.55 -19.62 23.57
C PHE A 83 39.10 -20.10 23.63
N ILE A 84 38.64 -20.62 24.78
CA ILE A 84 37.25 -21.08 24.94
C ILE A 84 36.27 -19.93 24.80
N ALA A 85 36.52 -18.79 25.45
CA ALA A 85 35.67 -17.61 25.34
C ALA A 85 35.63 -17.05 23.90
N GLY A 86 36.79 -16.97 23.24
CA GLY A 86 36.90 -16.55 21.85
C GLY A 86 36.15 -17.49 20.91
N SER A 87 36.28 -18.81 21.12
CA SER A 87 35.56 -19.82 20.33
C SER A 87 34.04 -19.72 20.50
N LEU A 88 33.56 -19.49 21.72
CA LEU A 88 32.13 -19.28 22.00
C LEU A 88 31.61 -18.02 21.31
N CYS A 89 32.36 -16.93 21.35
CA CYS A 89 32.02 -15.67 20.69
C CYS A 89 31.96 -15.82 19.16
N ILE A 90 32.98 -16.43 18.55
CA ILE A 90 33.01 -16.69 17.10
C ILE A 90 31.83 -17.56 16.67
N THR A 91 31.52 -18.59 17.45
CA THR A 91 30.38 -19.49 17.16
C THR A 91 29.04 -18.76 17.31
N ALA A 92 28.89 -17.88 18.30
CA ALA A 92 27.70 -17.05 18.47
C ALA A 92 27.48 -16.12 17.27
N LEU A 93 28.55 -15.48 16.79
CA LEU A 93 28.51 -14.56 15.65
C LEU A 93 28.29 -15.26 14.30
N ALA A 94 28.79 -16.50 14.17
CA ALA A 94 28.51 -17.34 13.01
C ALA A 94 27.01 -17.64 12.84
N GLY A 95 26.22 -17.47 13.90
CA GLY A 95 24.77 -17.53 13.85
C GLY A 95 24.23 -18.95 13.66
N PRO A 96 24.34 -19.82 14.68
CA PRO A 96 23.78 -21.16 14.62
C PRO A 96 22.26 -21.07 14.52
N VAL A 97 21.71 -21.80 13.54
CA VAL A 97 20.28 -21.87 13.28
C VAL A 97 19.83 -23.32 13.17
N TYR A 98 18.67 -23.61 13.75
CA TYR A 98 18.06 -24.94 13.70
C TYR A 98 16.52 -24.93 13.67
N LYS A 99 15.90 -23.75 13.85
CA LYS A 99 14.44 -23.54 13.83
C LYS A 99 14.06 -22.57 12.70
N LYS A 100 12.94 -22.85 12.03
CA LYS A 100 12.32 -21.98 11.03
C LYS A 100 11.09 -21.32 11.62
N LEU A 101 10.93 -20.02 11.39
CA LEU A 101 9.74 -19.26 11.71
C LEU A 101 8.98 -18.95 10.43
N ALA A 102 7.69 -19.29 10.41
CA ALA A 102 6.78 -18.91 9.34
C ALA A 102 6.42 -17.43 9.54
N GLN A 103 6.95 -16.55 8.68
CA GLN A 103 6.57 -15.15 8.67
C GLN A 103 5.55 -14.91 7.54
N PRO A 104 4.37 -14.34 7.82
CA PRO A 104 3.40 -14.01 6.79
C PRO A 104 3.97 -12.87 5.93
N VAL A 105 4.22 -13.16 4.65
CA VAL A 105 4.59 -12.11 3.68
C VAL A 105 3.30 -11.48 3.20
N TYR A 106 2.98 -10.30 3.72
CA TYR A 106 1.92 -9.46 3.17
C TYR A 106 2.32 -9.01 1.76
N ARG A 107 1.92 -9.79 0.73
CA ARG A 107 1.98 -9.33 -0.65
C ARG A 107 0.72 -8.54 -0.94
N GLU A 108 0.87 -7.37 -1.54
CA GLU A 108 -0.26 -6.64 -2.12
C GLU A 108 -0.89 -7.49 -3.24
N GLN A 109 -1.92 -8.26 -2.90
CA GLN A 109 -2.66 -9.12 -3.82
C GLN A 109 -3.62 -8.29 -4.70
N SER A 110 -3.13 -7.21 -5.32
CA SER A 110 -3.91 -6.55 -6.37
C SER A 110 -3.90 -7.46 -7.61
N SER A 111 -5.08 -7.84 -8.10
CA SER A 111 -5.23 -8.59 -9.35
C SER A 111 -5.72 -7.65 -10.43
N LEU A 112 -5.05 -7.65 -11.59
CA LEU A 112 -5.42 -6.85 -12.76
C LEU A 112 -5.63 -7.75 -13.97
N VAL A 113 -6.79 -7.65 -14.62
CA VAL A 113 -7.05 -8.31 -15.90
C VAL A 113 -7.16 -7.24 -16.99
N VAL A 114 -6.20 -7.22 -17.90
CA VAL A 114 -6.19 -6.30 -19.05
C VAL A 114 -6.91 -6.96 -20.21
N LEU A 115 -7.92 -6.26 -20.75
CA LEU A 115 -8.67 -6.61 -21.94
C LEU A 115 -8.24 -5.67 -23.07
N LEU A 116 -7.47 -6.19 -24.02
CA LEU A 116 -6.99 -5.43 -25.17
C LEU A 116 -7.89 -5.71 -26.39
N ASP A 117 -8.52 -4.66 -26.94
CA ASP A 117 -9.30 -4.75 -28.17
C ASP A 117 -8.35 -4.93 -29.38
N LEU A 118 -8.60 -5.97 -30.17
CA LEU A 118 -7.89 -6.30 -31.42
C LEU A 118 -8.85 -6.28 -32.64
N SER A 119 -9.94 -5.53 -32.56
CA SER A 119 -10.84 -5.29 -33.70
C SER A 119 -10.20 -4.40 -34.77
N GLN A 120 -10.78 -4.39 -35.98
CA GLN A 120 -10.25 -3.61 -37.10
C GLN A 120 -10.21 -2.09 -36.83
N SER A 121 -11.08 -1.55 -35.98
CA SER A 121 -11.08 -0.12 -35.65
C SER A 121 -9.79 0.31 -34.94
N MET A 122 -9.11 -0.60 -34.25
CA MET A 122 -7.82 -0.37 -33.62
C MET A 122 -6.66 -0.21 -34.62
N ASN A 123 -6.87 -0.48 -35.92
CA ASN A 123 -5.90 -0.18 -36.98
C ASN A 123 -5.98 1.28 -37.46
N ALA A 124 -6.98 2.07 -37.04
CA ALA A 124 -7.10 3.47 -37.43
C ALA A 124 -5.86 4.29 -37.03
N SER A 125 -5.52 5.29 -37.86
CA SER A 125 -4.30 6.12 -37.72
C SER A 125 -4.59 7.56 -37.29
N ASP A 126 -5.69 7.79 -36.58
CA ASP A 126 -5.95 9.07 -35.88
C ASP A 126 -4.89 9.34 -34.80
N ILE A 127 -4.31 8.28 -34.26
CA ILE A 127 -3.17 8.32 -33.34
C ILE A 127 -2.01 7.57 -33.99
N LYS A 128 -0.88 8.26 -34.19
CA LYS A 128 0.27 7.68 -34.89
C LYS A 128 0.99 6.62 -34.04
N PRO A 129 1.45 5.50 -34.64
CA PRO A 129 1.19 5.08 -36.03
C PRO A 129 -0.20 4.43 -36.22
N SER A 130 -0.73 3.76 -35.19
CA SER A 130 -2.12 3.29 -35.12
C SER A 130 -2.59 3.25 -33.66
N ARG A 131 -3.92 3.21 -33.44
CA ARG A 131 -4.52 3.03 -32.10
C ARG A 131 -3.95 1.82 -31.37
N LEU A 132 -3.88 0.65 -32.03
CA LEU A 132 -3.30 -0.56 -31.43
C LEU A 132 -1.82 -0.37 -31.08
N SER A 133 -1.04 0.24 -31.96
CA SER A 133 0.38 0.47 -31.68
C SER A 133 0.57 1.35 -30.45
N ARG A 134 -0.24 2.41 -30.32
CA ARG A 134 -0.20 3.28 -29.14
C ARG A 134 -0.71 2.58 -27.88
N ALA A 135 -1.77 1.77 -27.99
CA ALA A 135 -2.29 0.94 -26.91
C ALA A 135 -1.24 -0.04 -26.39
N LYS A 136 -0.50 -0.70 -27.29
CA LYS A 136 0.61 -1.60 -26.93
C LYS A 136 1.71 -0.89 -26.16
N LEU A 137 2.13 0.31 -26.61
CA LEU A 137 3.16 1.10 -25.90
C LEU A 137 2.68 1.49 -24.50
N LYS A 138 1.48 2.04 -24.37
CA LYS A 138 0.91 2.42 -23.05
C LYS A 138 0.70 1.22 -22.14
N LEU A 139 0.35 0.05 -22.69
CA LEU A 139 0.29 -1.19 -21.93
C LEU A 139 1.67 -1.61 -21.41
N LEU A 140 2.73 -1.49 -22.21
CA LEU A 140 4.11 -1.75 -21.77
C LEU A 140 4.52 -0.78 -20.65
N ASP A 141 4.16 0.49 -20.77
CA ASP A 141 4.42 1.49 -19.72
C ASP A 141 3.69 1.15 -18.43
N LEU A 142 2.41 0.76 -18.50
CA LEU A 142 1.63 0.30 -17.35
C LEU A 142 2.26 -0.93 -16.67
N LEU A 143 2.69 -1.92 -17.46
CA LEU A 143 3.34 -3.14 -16.95
C LEU A 143 4.68 -2.84 -16.27
N LYS A 144 5.41 -1.83 -16.75
CA LYS A 144 6.68 -1.37 -16.18
C LYS A 144 6.50 -0.63 -14.85
N THR A 145 5.44 0.17 -14.73
CA THR A 145 5.13 0.92 -13.49
C THR A 145 4.62 -0.01 -12.38
N ARG A 146 3.97 -1.11 -12.73
CA ARG A 146 3.42 -2.09 -11.78
C ARG A 146 4.51 -3.07 -11.29
N LYS A 147 5.00 -2.87 -10.07
CA LYS A 147 6.01 -3.73 -9.44
C LYS A 147 5.44 -4.90 -8.63
N THR A 148 4.19 -4.80 -8.19
CA THR A 148 3.52 -5.76 -7.31
C THR A 148 2.17 -6.17 -7.86
N GLY A 149 1.69 -7.34 -7.43
CA GLY A 149 0.40 -7.91 -7.80
C GLY A 149 0.43 -8.74 -9.09
N GLN A 150 -0.68 -9.42 -9.37
CA GLN A 150 -0.81 -10.30 -10.53
C GLN A 150 -1.49 -9.57 -11.69
N THR A 151 -1.05 -9.85 -12.90
CA THR A 151 -1.61 -9.32 -14.14
C THR A 151 -1.97 -10.47 -15.08
N ALA A 152 -3.17 -10.43 -15.67
CA ALA A 152 -3.56 -11.29 -16.77
C ALA A 152 -3.79 -10.44 -18.03
N LEU A 153 -3.56 -11.02 -19.20
CA LEU A 153 -3.79 -10.37 -20.48
C LEU A 153 -4.74 -11.22 -21.34
N ILE A 154 -5.87 -10.62 -21.70
CA ILE A 154 -6.85 -11.18 -22.62
C ILE A 154 -6.94 -10.23 -23.81
N VAL A 155 -7.00 -10.80 -25.00
CA VAL A 155 -7.27 -10.06 -26.23
C VAL A 155 -8.65 -10.44 -26.75
N TYR A 156 -9.34 -9.50 -27.39
CA TYR A 156 -10.66 -9.79 -27.93
C TYR A 156 -10.97 -9.04 -29.23
N ALA A 157 -11.83 -9.64 -30.04
CA ALA A 157 -12.47 -9.06 -31.22
C ALA A 157 -13.90 -9.61 -31.29
N ALA A 158 -14.27 -10.45 -32.26
CA ALA A 158 -15.55 -11.18 -32.21
C ALA A 158 -15.61 -12.18 -31.06
N ASP A 159 -14.46 -12.79 -30.75
CA ASP A 159 -14.22 -13.70 -29.63
C ASP A 159 -13.05 -13.21 -28.78
N ALA A 160 -12.91 -13.77 -27.58
CA ALA A 160 -11.82 -13.45 -26.66
C ALA A 160 -10.88 -14.63 -26.43
N PHE A 161 -9.60 -14.36 -26.24
CA PHE A 161 -8.57 -15.37 -25.94
C PHE A 161 -7.61 -14.91 -24.85
N VAL A 162 -7.23 -15.85 -23.98
CA VAL A 162 -6.26 -15.60 -22.92
C VAL A 162 -4.86 -15.69 -23.51
N VAL A 163 -4.14 -14.57 -23.52
CA VAL A 163 -2.72 -14.51 -23.87
C VAL A 163 -1.93 -15.07 -22.71
N THR A 164 -2.12 -14.49 -21.52
CA THR A 164 -1.44 -14.87 -20.29
C THR A 164 -2.46 -14.94 -19.14
N PRO A 165 -2.49 -16.04 -18.35
CA PRO A 165 -3.29 -16.11 -17.12
C PRO A 165 -2.73 -15.13 -16.06
N LEU A 166 -3.35 -15.09 -14.87
CA LEU A 166 -2.81 -14.27 -13.76
C LEU A 166 -1.38 -14.72 -13.42
N THR A 167 -0.43 -13.81 -13.57
CA THR A 167 0.99 -13.99 -13.24
C THR A 167 1.55 -12.72 -12.62
N ASP A 168 2.55 -12.83 -11.76
CA ASP A 168 3.36 -11.71 -11.25
C ASP A 168 4.52 -11.36 -12.19
N ASP A 169 4.80 -12.20 -13.19
CA ASP A 169 5.83 -11.96 -14.20
C ASP A 169 5.33 -11.04 -15.33
N ASN A 170 5.39 -9.73 -15.07
CA ASN A 170 5.08 -8.71 -16.07
C ASN A 170 6.06 -8.72 -17.26
N ALA A 171 7.28 -9.25 -17.11
CA ALA A 171 8.26 -9.30 -18.20
C ALA A 171 7.82 -10.32 -19.27
N THR A 172 7.25 -11.45 -18.87
CA THR A 172 6.65 -12.41 -19.81
C THR A 172 5.51 -11.78 -20.60
N ILE A 173 4.62 -11.01 -19.96
CA ILE A 173 3.54 -10.30 -20.66
C ILE A 173 4.14 -9.27 -21.63
N ALA A 174 5.11 -8.48 -21.18
CA ALA A 174 5.77 -7.47 -22.00
C ALA A 174 6.44 -8.04 -23.26
N ASN A 175 6.96 -9.28 -23.19
CA ASN A 175 7.53 -9.97 -24.35
C ASN A 175 6.47 -10.42 -25.37
N MET A 176 5.23 -10.68 -24.93
CA MET A 176 4.14 -11.09 -25.81
C MET A 176 3.43 -9.91 -26.48
N VAL A 177 3.32 -8.76 -25.79
CA VAL A 177 2.57 -7.59 -26.27
C VAL A 177 2.98 -7.11 -27.68
N PRO A 178 4.28 -6.98 -28.04
CA PRO A 178 4.68 -6.51 -29.37
C PRO A 178 4.09 -7.35 -30.53
N SER A 179 3.94 -8.66 -30.32
CA SER A 179 3.45 -9.62 -31.32
C SER A 179 1.93 -9.60 -31.54
N LEU A 180 1.20 -8.80 -30.76
CA LEU A 180 -0.26 -8.70 -30.87
C LEU A 180 -0.65 -7.81 -32.06
N GLU A 181 -1.47 -8.36 -32.95
CA GLU A 181 -1.94 -7.73 -34.18
C GLU A 181 -3.43 -8.06 -34.39
N THR A 182 -4.18 -7.19 -35.07
CA THR A 182 -5.62 -7.39 -35.31
C THR A 182 -5.93 -8.56 -36.25
N ASP A 183 -5.01 -8.90 -37.16
CA ASP A 183 -5.13 -9.99 -38.13
C ASP A 183 -4.98 -11.39 -37.49
N MET A 184 -4.47 -11.46 -36.25
CA MET A 184 -4.29 -12.72 -35.53
C MET A 184 -5.61 -13.30 -35.03
N MET A 185 -6.66 -12.47 -34.98
CA MET A 185 -7.98 -12.85 -34.50
C MET A 185 -8.74 -13.65 -35.58
N PRO A 186 -9.19 -14.88 -35.29
CA PRO A 186 -9.87 -15.73 -36.29
C PRO A 186 -11.16 -15.14 -36.84
N ALA A 187 -11.86 -14.32 -36.05
CA ALA A 187 -13.09 -13.63 -36.41
C ALA A 187 -13.03 -12.17 -35.93
N GLN A 188 -13.53 -11.27 -36.79
CA GLN A 188 -13.50 -9.82 -36.57
C GLN A 188 -14.81 -9.31 -35.98
N GLY A 189 -14.74 -8.31 -35.11
CA GLY A 189 -15.85 -7.73 -34.34
C GLY A 189 -15.32 -7.10 -33.04
N SER A 190 -16.19 -6.64 -32.15
CA SER A 190 -15.80 -6.19 -30.80
C SER A 190 -16.83 -6.66 -29.75
N ASN A 191 -16.55 -7.80 -29.11
CA ASN A 191 -17.40 -8.53 -28.18
C ASN A 191 -16.77 -8.53 -26.78
N LEU A 192 -16.94 -7.43 -26.08
CA LEU A 192 -16.41 -7.27 -24.73
C LEU A 192 -17.06 -8.26 -23.74
N ALA A 193 -18.33 -8.65 -23.95
CA ALA A 193 -19.00 -9.64 -23.12
C ALA A 193 -18.29 -11.00 -23.11
N SER A 194 -17.77 -11.46 -24.26
CA SER A 194 -16.96 -12.69 -24.35
C SER A 194 -15.65 -12.57 -23.56
N ALA A 195 -14.99 -11.41 -23.65
CA ALA A 195 -13.79 -11.12 -22.88
C ALA A 195 -14.05 -11.12 -21.37
N LEU A 196 -15.12 -10.45 -20.93
CA LEU A 196 -15.53 -10.42 -19.52
C LEU A 196 -15.90 -11.81 -18.99
N ALA A 197 -16.54 -12.66 -19.81
CA ALA A 197 -16.80 -14.04 -19.42
C ALA A 197 -15.50 -14.82 -19.12
N LYS A 198 -14.45 -14.63 -19.95
CA LYS A 198 -13.13 -15.22 -19.69
C LYS A 198 -12.45 -14.62 -18.47
N THR A 199 -12.60 -13.32 -18.25
CA THR A 199 -12.12 -12.65 -17.04
C THR A 199 -12.70 -13.27 -15.78
N PHE A 200 -14.02 -13.45 -15.72
CA PHE A 200 -14.66 -14.07 -14.56
C PHE A 200 -14.20 -15.51 -14.34
N SER A 201 -14.00 -16.28 -15.42
CA SER A 201 -13.44 -17.62 -15.32
C SER A 201 -12.03 -17.62 -14.71
N LEU A 202 -11.15 -16.73 -15.16
CA LEU A 202 -9.78 -16.61 -14.65
C LEU A 202 -9.75 -16.16 -13.18
N LEU A 203 -10.53 -15.14 -12.83
CA LEU A 203 -10.59 -14.62 -11.46
C LEU A 203 -11.15 -15.67 -10.49
N THR A 204 -12.22 -16.37 -10.88
CA THR A 204 -12.82 -17.43 -10.06
C THR A 204 -11.88 -18.60 -9.87
N GLN A 205 -11.19 -19.06 -10.94
CA GLN A 205 -10.22 -20.16 -10.87
C GLN A 205 -9.01 -19.81 -10.00
N ALA A 206 -8.60 -18.54 -9.99
CA ALA A 206 -7.51 -18.04 -9.16
C ALA A 206 -7.94 -17.73 -7.71
N GLY A 207 -9.21 -17.91 -7.33
CA GLY A 207 -9.72 -17.60 -6.00
C GLY A 207 -9.74 -16.10 -5.67
N VAL A 208 -9.72 -15.23 -6.69
CA VAL A 208 -9.64 -13.78 -6.51
C VAL A 208 -11.03 -13.21 -6.20
N VAL A 209 -11.22 -12.76 -4.96
CA VAL A 209 -12.50 -12.20 -4.46
C VAL A 209 -12.78 -10.80 -5.02
N SER A 210 -11.75 -9.97 -5.18
CA SER A 210 -11.86 -8.61 -5.74
C SER A 210 -10.70 -8.39 -6.71
N GLY A 211 -11.02 -7.90 -7.90
CA GLY A 211 -10.09 -7.77 -9.00
C GLY A 211 -10.40 -6.54 -9.84
N ASN A 212 -9.37 -5.94 -10.41
CA ASN A 212 -9.49 -4.81 -11.32
C ASN A 212 -9.46 -5.33 -12.76
N ILE A 213 -10.31 -4.75 -13.60
CA ILE A 213 -10.40 -5.04 -15.02
C ILE A 213 -10.10 -3.73 -15.76
N LEU A 214 -9.14 -3.76 -16.67
CA LEU A 214 -8.81 -2.62 -17.53
C LEU A 214 -9.17 -2.96 -18.97
N VAL A 215 -10.13 -2.25 -19.55
CA VAL A 215 -10.50 -2.40 -20.95
C VAL A 215 -9.79 -1.33 -21.77
N ILE A 216 -8.92 -1.73 -22.69
CA ILE A 216 -8.25 -0.84 -23.64
C ILE A 216 -8.98 -0.96 -24.98
N THR A 217 -9.81 0.02 -25.32
CA THR A 217 -10.71 -0.02 -26.47
C THR A 217 -11.01 1.38 -27.02
N ASP A 218 -11.55 1.44 -28.23
CA ASP A 218 -12.08 2.66 -28.85
C ASP A 218 -13.61 2.79 -28.74
N ASP A 219 -14.36 1.68 -28.64
CA ASP A 219 -15.80 1.71 -28.39
C ASP A 219 -16.29 0.49 -27.58
N ILE A 220 -17.53 0.57 -27.09
CA ILE A 220 -18.28 -0.50 -26.41
C ILE A 220 -19.68 -0.60 -27.00
N HIS A 221 -20.11 -1.81 -27.37
CA HIS A 221 -21.42 -2.01 -27.99
C HIS A 221 -22.55 -2.14 -26.96
N GLN A 222 -23.80 -1.92 -27.38
CA GLN A 222 -24.97 -1.98 -26.49
C GLN A 222 -25.14 -3.37 -25.85
N ARG A 223 -24.76 -4.43 -26.58
CA ARG A 223 -24.80 -5.82 -26.09
C ARG A 223 -23.94 -6.05 -24.85
N ASP A 224 -22.85 -5.30 -24.69
CA ASP A 224 -21.87 -5.49 -23.62
C ASP A 224 -22.32 -4.87 -22.29
N LYS A 225 -23.29 -3.95 -22.32
CA LYS A 225 -23.74 -3.21 -21.12
C LYS A 225 -24.25 -4.12 -20.00
N LYS A 226 -24.89 -5.23 -20.34
CA LYS A 226 -25.34 -6.22 -19.34
C LYS A 226 -24.15 -6.90 -18.66
N ALA A 227 -23.12 -7.25 -19.43
CA ALA A 227 -21.91 -7.87 -18.90
C ALA A 227 -21.12 -6.88 -18.02
N ILE A 228 -21.02 -5.61 -18.43
CA ILE A 228 -20.34 -4.56 -17.65
C ILE A 228 -21.01 -4.35 -16.29
N LYS A 229 -22.34 -4.24 -16.24
CA LYS A 229 -23.08 -4.11 -14.96
C LYS A 229 -22.86 -5.32 -14.04
N LYS A 230 -22.69 -6.51 -14.61
CA LYS A 230 -22.43 -7.73 -13.85
C LYS A 230 -21.07 -7.67 -13.13
N VAL A 231 -20.08 -6.98 -13.69
CA VAL A 231 -18.75 -6.84 -13.06
C VAL A 231 -18.86 -6.28 -11.65
N PHE A 232 -19.56 -5.14 -11.50
CA PHE A 232 -19.70 -4.49 -10.21
C PHE A 232 -20.49 -5.34 -9.21
N SER A 233 -21.54 -6.04 -9.69
CA SER A 233 -22.31 -6.96 -8.85
C SER A 233 -21.51 -8.16 -8.33
N GLN A 234 -20.40 -8.51 -8.98
CA GLN A 234 -19.50 -9.61 -8.58
C GLN A 234 -18.32 -9.13 -7.72
N GLY A 235 -18.31 -7.86 -7.29
CA GLY A 235 -17.24 -7.33 -6.44
C GLY A 235 -15.95 -6.97 -7.18
N HIS A 236 -16.00 -6.93 -8.52
CA HIS A 236 -14.88 -6.48 -9.35
C HIS A 236 -15.10 -5.05 -9.84
N ARG A 237 -14.04 -4.37 -10.25
CA ARG A 237 -14.10 -3.01 -10.81
C ARG A 237 -13.63 -3.00 -12.26
N LEU A 238 -14.39 -2.39 -13.15
CA LEU A 238 -14.02 -2.21 -14.56
C LEU A 238 -13.72 -0.75 -14.85
N SER A 239 -12.46 -0.49 -15.21
CA SER A 239 -11.98 0.78 -15.73
C SER A 239 -11.77 0.67 -17.25
N ILE A 240 -11.94 1.78 -17.95
CA ILE A 240 -11.81 1.84 -19.41
C ILE A 240 -10.71 2.84 -19.75
N PHE A 241 -9.78 2.41 -20.60
CA PHE A 241 -8.78 3.26 -21.22
C PHE A 241 -9.14 3.48 -22.68
N GLY A 242 -9.67 4.67 -22.97
CA GLY A 242 -10.15 5.05 -24.30
C GLY A 242 -9.01 5.41 -25.25
N ILE A 243 -8.95 4.73 -26.39
CA ILE A 243 -7.96 4.98 -27.44
C ILE A 243 -8.66 5.50 -28.70
N GLY A 244 -8.27 6.68 -29.16
CA GLY A 244 -8.76 7.29 -30.40
C GLY A 244 -9.07 8.77 -30.24
N THR A 245 -9.54 9.39 -31.31
CA THR A 245 -10.04 10.77 -31.30
C THR A 245 -11.53 10.83 -31.63
N ILE A 246 -12.15 11.97 -31.32
CA ILE A 246 -13.59 12.20 -31.55
C ILE A 246 -13.87 12.36 -33.06
N GLU A 247 -12.91 12.88 -33.81
CA GLU A 247 -12.97 13.04 -35.26
C GLU A 247 -12.90 11.67 -35.96
N GLY A 248 -12.09 10.75 -35.43
CA GLY A 248 -11.82 9.44 -35.99
C GLY A 248 -10.92 9.49 -37.23
N ALA A 249 -10.53 8.31 -37.71
CA ALA A 249 -9.76 8.15 -38.96
C ALA A 249 -10.18 6.88 -39.70
N PRO A 250 -10.07 6.84 -41.04
CA PRO A 250 -10.41 5.65 -41.80
C PRO A 250 -9.45 4.50 -41.48
N ILE A 251 -9.97 3.26 -41.52
CA ILE A 251 -9.22 2.06 -41.17
C ILE A 251 -8.45 1.56 -42.42
N PRO A 252 -7.10 1.50 -42.40
CA PRO A 252 -6.32 0.98 -43.52
C PRO A 252 -6.42 -0.54 -43.60
N LEU A 253 -6.68 -1.07 -44.81
CA LEU A 253 -6.72 -2.50 -45.11
C LEU A 253 -6.08 -2.75 -46.48
N GLY A 254 -4.86 -3.32 -46.49
CA GLY A 254 -4.20 -3.77 -47.73
C GLY A 254 -4.00 -2.70 -48.81
N GLY A 255 -3.74 -1.44 -48.42
CA GLY A 255 -3.57 -0.31 -49.33
C GLY A 255 -4.86 0.40 -49.75
N ALA A 256 -6.02 -0.09 -49.30
CA ALA A 256 -7.31 0.60 -49.38
C ALA A 256 -7.84 0.91 -47.97
N PHE A 257 -9.03 1.51 -47.88
CA PHE A 257 -9.73 1.68 -46.61
C PHE A 257 -10.85 0.66 -46.45
N LEU A 258 -11.14 0.27 -45.21
CA LEU A 258 -12.29 -0.58 -44.90
C LEU A 258 -13.58 0.15 -45.32
N LYS A 259 -14.44 -0.56 -46.06
CA LYS A 259 -15.72 -0.04 -46.54
C LYS A 259 -16.85 -0.87 -45.97
N ASN A 260 -17.94 -0.24 -45.57
CA ASN A 260 -19.16 -0.90 -45.10
C ASN A 260 -19.90 -1.65 -46.23
N SER A 261 -20.97 -2.38 -45.88
CA SER A 261 -21.81 -3.10 -46.85
C SER A 261 -22.42 -2.20 -47.95
N SER A 262 -22.54 -0.89 -47.69
CA SER A 262 -22.99 0.12 -48.66
C SER A 262 -21.86 0.71 -49.52
N GLY A 263 -20.61 0.28 -49.33
CA GLY A 263 -19.43 0.77 -50.06
C GLY A 263 -18.84 2.09 -49.54
N ALA A 264 -19.36 2.66 -48.46
CA ALA A 264 -18.85 3.86 -47.82
C ALA A 264 -17.67 3.53 -46.89
N ILE A 265 -16.68 4.44 -46.78
CA ILE A 265 -15.50 4.24 -45.93
C ILE A 265 -15.92 4.29 -44.45
N VAL A 266 -15.45 3.32 -43.66
CA VAL A 266 -15.70 3.24 -42.22
C VAL A 266 -14.72 4.16 -41.48
N ILE A 267 -15.25 5.06 -40.66
CA ILE A 267 -14.49 6.02 -39.84
C ILE A 267 -14.92 5.86 -38.38
N PRO A 268 -14.25 5.00 -37.58
CA PRO A 268 -14.55 4.83 -36.16
C PRO A 268 -14.21 6.09 -35.37
N LYS A 269 -15.12 6.51 -34.49
CA LYS A 269 -14.99 7.70 -33.65
C LYS A 269 -15.04 7.34 -32.18
N LEU A 270 -14.15 7.89 -31.38
CA LEU A 270 -14.18 7.74 -29.93
C LEU A 270 -15.36 8.52 -29.34
N GLN A 271 -16.11 7.90 -28.43
CA GLN A 271 -17.21 8.53 -27.71
C GLN A 271 -16.92 8.58 -26.19
N PRO A 272 -16.13 9.56 -25.71
CA PRO A 272 -15.67 9.58 -24.31
C PRO A 272 -16.81 9.56 -23.28
N THR A 273 -17.90 10.29 -23.55
CA THR A 273 -19.06 10.35 -22.63
C THR A 273 -19.77 9.01 -22.48
N LYS A 274 -19.85 8.22 -23.57
CA LYS A 274 -20.42 6.88 -23.56
C LYS A 274 -19.53 5.93 -22.75
N LEU A 275 -18.22 5.93 -23.02
CA LEU A 275 -17.24 5.11 -22.31
C LEU A 275 -17.14 5.47 -20.83
N GLN A 276 -17.21 6.76 -20.48
CA GLN A 276 -17.25 7.21 -19.09
C GLN A 276 -18.44 6.64 -18.34
N ARG A 277 -19.63 6.68 -18.92
CA ARG A 277 -20.83 6.06 -18.32
C ARG A 277 -20.68 4.56 -18.18
N ASP A 278 -20.08 3.89 -19.17
CA ASP A 278 -19.90 2.44 -19.13
C ASP A 278 -18.85 2.03 -18.06
N ALA A 279 -17.78 2.81 -17.87
CA ALA A 279 -16.82 2.61 -16.76
C ALA A 279 -17.48 2.79 -15.38
N LEU A 280 -18.30 3.83 -15.23
CA LEU A 280 -19.06 4.09 -14.00
C LEU A 280 -20.02 2.93 -13.68
N ASN A 281 -20.72 2.38 -14.68
CA ASN A 281 -21.57 1.20 -14.52
C ASN A 281 -20.78 -0.05 -14.10
N GLY A 282 -19.49 -0.10 -14.43
CA GLY A 282 -18.55 -1.14 -14.01
C GLY A 282 -17.87 -0.88 -12.67
N GLY A 283 -18.16 0.24 -12.00
CA GLY A 283 -17.57 0.63 -10.71
C GLY A 283 -16.11 1.09 -10.78
N GLY A 284 -15.60 1.39 -11.98
CA GLY A 284 -14.26 1.92 -12.20
C GLY A 284 -14.28 3.31 -12.84
N LEU A 285 -13.16 3.70 -13.45
CA LEU A 285 -12.99 5.02 -14.04
C LEU A 285 -12.65 4.93 -15.52
N TYR A 286 -13.03 5.98 -16.25
CA TYR A 286 -12.60 6.20 -17.61
C TYR A 286 -11.35 7.09 -17.63
N VAL A 287 -10.34 6.65 -18.35
CA VAL A 287 -9.12 7.41 -18.62
C VAL A 287 -9.00 7.54 -20.14
N SER A 288 -8.81 8.77 -20.63
CA SER A 288 -8.48 9.01 -22.04
C SER A 288 -6.98 8.97 -22.23
N LEU A 289 -6.52 8.50 -23.39
CA LEU A 289 -5.12 8.59 -23.77
C LEU A 289 -4.61 10.04 -23.64
N GLN A 290 -3.44 10.20 -23.03
CA GLN A 290 -2.71 11.46 -22.99
C GLN A 290 -1.39 11.36 -23.77
N THR A 291 -0.84 12.52 -24.12
CA THR A 291 0.50 12.60 -24.74
C THR A 291 1.62 12.40 -23.73
N ASP A 292 1.37 12.71 -22.45
CA ASP A 292 2.26 12.48 -21.31
C ASP A 292 1.94 11.15 -20.59
N ASP A 293 2.55 10.90 -19.43
CA ASP A 293 2.36 9.70 -18.62
C ASP A 293 1.29 9.85 -17.52
N SER A 294 0.57 10.97 -17.49
CA SER A 294 -0.45 11.24 -16.47
C SER A 294 -1.63 10.26 -16.52
N ASP A 295 -1.88 9.66 -17.69
CA ASP A 295 -2.87 8.61 -17.88
C ASP A 295 -2.45 7.29 -17.18
N ILE A 296 -1.19 6.89 -17.36
CA ILE A 296 -0.61 5.70 -16.74
C ILE A 296 -0.50 5.87 -15.23
N ASP A 297 -0.08 7.04 -14.74
CA ASP A 297 0.02 7.30 -13.30
C ASP A 297 -1.34 7.22 -12.60
N LYS A 298 -2.39 7.76 -13.23
CA LYS A 298 -3.77 7.61 -12.74
C LYS A 298 -4.21 6.15 -12.69
N LEU A 299 -3.95 5.38 -13.74
CA LEU A 299 -4.27 3.95 -13.78
C LEU A 299 -3.49 3.16 -12.72
N ALA A 300 -2.20 3.42 -12.57
CA ALA A 300 -1.35 2.77 -11.58
C ALA A 300 -1.84 3.05 -10.15
N ALA A 301 -2.15 4.30 -9.83
CA ALA A 301 -2.70 4.69 -8.53
C ALA A 301 -4.05 4.02 -8.25
N LEU A 302 -4.92 3.87 -9.25
CA LEU A 302 -6.21 3.18 -9.10
C LEU A 302 -6.04 1.70 -8.75
N PHE A 303 -5.09 1.01 -9.39
CA PHE A 303 -4.90 -0.42 -9.16
C PHE A 303 -4.16 -0.70 -7.85
N GLN A 304 -3.28 0.20 -7.40
CA GLN A 304 -2.62 0.11 -6.09
C GLN A 304 -3.59 0.37 -4.93
N SER A 305 -4.45 1.38 -5.03
CA SER A 305 -5.39 1.76 -3.95
C SER A 305 -6.58 0.81 -3.76
N SER A 306 -6.82 -0.11 -4.70
CA SER A 306 -8.00 -0.99 -4.72
C SER A 306 -8.12 -1.95 -3.52
N ASN A 307 -7.03 -2.21 -2.77
CA ASN A 307 -7.06 -3.03 -1.55
C ASN A 307 -7.41 -2.24 -0.27
N LEU A 308 -7.26 -0.91 -0.25
CA LEU A 308 -7.57 -0.08 0.93
C LEU A 308 -9.09 0.12 1.14
N SER A 309 -9.92 -0.21 0.14
CA SER A 309 -11.38 -0.03 0.25
C SER A 309 -12.07 -1.09 1.12
N LYS A 310 -11.37 -2.17 1.54
CA LYS A 310 -11.95 -3.26 2.35
C LYS A 310 -11.97 -2.99 3.86
N ASP A 311 -11.29 -1.96 4.35
CA ASP A 311 -11.35 -1.60 5.78
C ASP A 311 -12.68 -0.96 6.21
N ARG A 312 -13.61 -0.69 5.29
CA ARG A 312 -14.94 -0.13 5.62
C ARG A 312 -16.09 -1.12 5.65
N SER A 313 -15.90 -2.39 5.28
CA SER A 313 -16.99 -3.37 5.41
C SER A 313 -16.46 -4.76 5.76
N ASN A 314 -16.76 -5.14 7.00
CA ASN A 314 -16.83 -6.51 7.51
C ASN A 314 -15.53 -7.19 7.96
N ASN A 315 -15.49 -7.39 9.28
CA ASN A 315 -14.92 -8.54 9.99
C ASN A 315 -15.43 -9.88 9.44
N ILE A 316 -15.12 -10.21 8.18
CA ILE A 316 -15.38 -11.51 7.59
C ILE A 316 -14.10 -11.96 6.87
N SER A 317 -13.41 -12.88 7.53
CA SER A 317 -12.49 -13.85 6.92
C SER A 317 -11.18 -13.26 6.35
N ALA A 318 -10.31 -12.78 7.23
CA ALA A 318 -8.87 -12.70 6.98
C ALA A 318 -8.16 -14.07 7.10
N GLU A 319 -8.87 -15.18 6.86
CA GLU A 319 -8.36 -16.56 6.97
C GLU A 319 -8.25 -17.26 5.60
N SER A 320 -8.38 -16.53 4.49
CA SER A 320 -8.19 -17.10 3.14
C SER A 320 -7.20 -16.30 2.30
N GLN A 321 -6.18 -15.73 2.94
CA GLN A 321 -4.96 -15.35 2.23
C GLN A 321 -4.08 -16.58 2.16
N THR A 322 -3.88 -17.11 0.97
CA THR A 322 -2.90 -18.17 0.68
C THR A 322 -1.57 -17.84 1.35
N ASP A 323 -1.27 -18.59 2.41
CA ASP A 323 -0.04 -18.61 3.19
C ASP A 323 1.18 -18.90 2.30
N MET A 324 1.67 -17.88 1.58
CA MET A 324 3.08 -17.88 1.19
C MET A 324 3.89 -17.46 2.41
N GLN A 325 4.06 -18.42 3.31
CA GLN A 325 4.97 -18.31 4.45
C GLN A 325 6.39 -18.37 3.89
N ALA A 326 7.13 -17.28 4.05
CA ALA A 326 8.57 -17.35 3.85
C ALA A 326 9.18 -17.94 5.13
N ASP A 327 9.83 -19.09 5.00
CA ASP A 327 10.61 -19.68 6.08
C ASP A 327 11.84 -18.81 6.35
N ILE A 328 11.87 -18.11 7.49
CA ILE A 328 13.09 -17.45 7.97
C ILE A 328 13.71 -18.30 9.08
N TRP A 329 15.02 -18.53 9.00
CA TRP A 329 15.76 -19.23 10.05
C TRP A 329 15.93 -18.34 11.28
N GLN A 330 15.54 -18.86 12.46
CA GLN A 330 15.68 -18.18 13.73
C GLN A 330 17.09 -18.32 14.26
N GLU A 331 17.77 -17.19 14.50
CA GLU A 331 19.13 -17.15 15.02
C GLU A 331 19.17 -17.45 16.53
N GLU A 332 19.86 -18.52 16.90
CA GLU A 332 19.91 -19.03 18.27
C GLU A 332 21.29 -18.84 18.91
N GLY A 333 22.17 -18.05 18.27
CA GLY A 333 23.51 -17.74 18.75
C GLY A 333 23.55 -17.04 20.11
N HIS A 334 22.47 -16.37 20.50
CA HIS A 334 22.38 -15.67 21.78
C HIS A 334 22.52 -16.60 22.99
N TRP A 335 22.17 -17.89 22.89
CA TRP A 335 22.35 -18.85 23.99
C TRP A 335 23.81 -19.06 24.36
N LEU A 336 24.73 -18.91 23.39
CA LEU A 336 26.17 -19.01 23.61
C LEU A 336 26.74 -17.82 24.40
N LEU A 337 25.98 -16.72 24.55
CA LEU A 337 26.38 -15.60 25.40
C LEU A 337 26.31 -15.92 26.89
N LEU A 338 25.41 -16.81 27.32
CA LEU A 338 25.30 -17.22 28.73
C LEU A 338 26.58 -17.86 29.28
N PRO A 339 27.16 -18.91 28.66
CA PRO A 339 28.44 -19.44 29.10
C PRO A 339 29.58 -18.43 28.91
N LEU A 340 29.51 -17.56 27.89
CA LEU A 340 30.51 -16.51 27.66
C LEU A 340 30.57 -15.50 28.84
N ILE A 341 29.41 -15.11 29.39
CA ILE A 341 29.32 -14.23 30.57
C ILE A 341 30.02 -14.87 31.79
N PHE A 342 29.89 -16.19 31.97
CA PHE A 342 30.61 -16.90 33.03
C PHE A 342 32.12 -16.77 32.85
N PHE A 343 32.65 -16.97 31.64
CA PHE A 343 34.08 -16.76 31.37
C PHE A 343 34.53 -15.31 31.56
N ALA A 344 33.68 -14.34 31.18
CA ALA A 344 33.94 -12.92 31.41
C ALA A 344 34.02 -12.58 32.92
N ALA A 345 33.19 -13.20 33.75
CA ALA A 345 33.22 -13.03 35.20
C ALA A 345 34.53 -13.53 35.83
N PHE A 346 35.11 -14.62 35.33
CA PHE A 346 36.45 -15.10 35.78
C PHE A 346 37.58 -14.17 35.35
N TRP A 347 37.42 -13.46 34.24
CA TRP A 347 38.36 -12.44 33.78
C TRP A 347 38.33 -11.18 34.67
N ALA A 348 37.17 -10.87 35.27
CA ALA A 348 36.96 -9.66 36.08
C ALA A 348 37.80 -9.58 37.37
N ARG A 349 38.58 -10.61 37.72
CA ARG A 349 39.51 -10.59 38.87
C ARG A 349 40.79 -9.80 38.57
N LYS A 350 40.64 -8.49 38.37
CA LYS A 350 41.68 -7.42 38.49
C LYS A 350 41.11 -6.00 38.25
N GLY A 351 39.87 -5.72 38.67
CA GLY A 351 39.35 -4.35 38.75
C GLY A 351 38.89 -3.70 37.43
N TRP A 352 38.74 -4.47 36.34
CA TRP A 352 38.31 -3.95 35.04
C TRP A 352 36.78 -3.87 34.86
N LEU A 353 36.00 -4.31 35.85
CA LEU A 353 34.53 -4.16 35.88
C LEU A 353 34.10 -2.69 35.76
N ALA A 354 34.92 -1.74 36.22
CA ALA A 354 34.69 -0.32 36.02
C ALA A 354 34.77 0.08 34.53
N GLY A 355 35.67 -0.51 33.75
CA GLY A 355 35.80 -0.23 32.31
C GLY A 355 34.65 -0.80 31.48
N LEU A 356 34.14 -1.97 31.86
CA LEU A 356 33.00 -2.61 31.19
C LEU A 356 31.69 -1.87 31.52
N LEU A 357 31.51 -1.38 32.76
CA LEU A 357 30.37 -0.53 33.11
C LEU A 357 30.41 0.83 32.37
N ILE A 358 31.58 1.43 32.18
CA ILE A 358 31.72 2.67 31.39
C ILE A 358 31.44 2.40 29.90
N PHE A 359 31.88 1.27 29.35
CA PHE A 359 31.60 0.91 27.95
C PHE A 359 30.10 0.61 27.72
N ILE A 360 29.44 -0.11 28.64
CA ILE A 360 27.99 -0.33 28.56
C ILE A 360 27.24 1.00 28.67
N PHE A 361 27.65 1.91 29.56
CA PHE A 361 26.99 3.21 29.73
C PHE A 361 27.22 4.16 28.53
N SER A 362 28.34 4.02 27.80
CA SER A 362 28.62 4.78 26.58
C SER A 362 27.96 4.21 25.32
N VAL A 363 27.63 2.91 25.29
CA VAL A 363 26.94 2.29 24.15
C VAL A 363 25.42 2.47 24.23
N THR A 364 24.84 2.70 25.40
CA THR A 364 23.39 2.93 25.57
C THR A 364 22.92 4.37 25.28
N THR A 365 23.82 5.30 24.95
CA THR A 365 23.46 6.70 24.65
C THR A 365 23.50 7.06 23.16
N ALA A 366 23.80 6.10 22.27
CA ALA A 366 23.77 6.31 20.83
C ALA A 366 22.57 5.58 20.20
N VAL A 367 21.50 6.36 19.99
CA VAL A 367 20.30 6.09 19.18
C VAL A 367 19.29 5.09 19.79
N PRO A 368 18.10 5.54 20.20
CA PRO A 368 16.99 4.64 20.48
C PRO A 368 16.47 4.08 19.14
N GLN A 369 16.85 2.84 18.80
CA GLN A 369 15.97 2.05 17.94
C GLN A 369 14.71 1.77 18.76
N GLN A 370 13.58 2.34 18.31
CA GLN A 370 12.27 1.93 18.79
C GLN A 370 12.09 0.46 18.42
N ALA A 371 12.35 -0.43 19.38
CA ALA A 371 11.91 -1.81 19.30
C ALA A 371 10.38 -1.78 19.49
N TYR A 372 9.65 -1.93 18.39
CA TYR A 372 8.23 -2.26 18.45
C TYR A 372 8.16 -3.72 18.92
N ALA A 373 7.77 -3.92 20.17
CA ALA A 373 7.32 -5.21 20.63
C ALA A 373 5.93 -5.45 20.01
N GLU A 374 5.86 -6.32 19.01
CA GLU A 374 4.59 -6.81 18.49
C GLU A 374 3.84 -7.53 19.61
N THR A 375 2.72 -6.95 20.00
CA THR A 375 1.71 -7.59 20.85
C THR A 375 1.02 -8.69 20.07
N SER A 376 1.33 -9.95 20.38
CA SER A 376 0.43 -11.07 20.10
C SER A 376 -0.82 -10.93 20.96
N THR A 377 -1.92 -10.52 20.32
CA THR A 377 -3.27 -10.53 20.88
C THR A 377 -3.71 -11.99 20.99
N SER A 378 -3.50 -12.61 22.17
CA SER A 378 -4.26 -13.79 22.57
C SER A 378 -5.53 -13.28 23.26
N GLN A 379 -6.63 -13.47 22.56
CA GLN A 379 -7.97 -13.16 23.02
C GLN A 379 -8.46 -14.32 23.89
N ASP A 380 -7.97 -14.40 25.13
CA ASP A 380 -8.58 -15.28 26.14
C ASP A 380 -9.71 -14.54 26.83
N ASN A 381 -10.89 -14.67 26.23
CA ASN A 381 -12.16 -14.49 26.91
C ASN A 381 -12.33 -15.66 27.86
N ASN A 382 -12.13 -15.45 29.16
CA ASN A 382 -13.03 -15.90 30.22
C ASN A 382 -12.44 -15.51 31.58
N ALA A 383 -13.24 -14.75 32.31
CA ALA A 383 -13.02 -14.51 33.73
C ALA A 383 -13.18 -15.82 34.49
N ASP A 384 -12.21 -16.12 35.36
CA ASP A 384 -12.49 -16.73 36.65
C ASP A 384 -11.38 -16.34 37.63
N GLU A 385 -11.76 -15.54 38.61
CA GLU A 385 -10.93 -15.14 39.74
C GLU A 385 -10.80 -16.33 40.69
N ASN A 386 -9.69 -17.05 40.62
CA ASN A 386 -9.18 -17.82 41.74
C ASN A 386 -7.71 -17.48 41.96
N PHE A 387 -7.43 -16.92 43.13
CA PHE A 387 -6.11 -16.48 43.58
C PHE A 387 -5.09 -17.62 43.46
N SER A 388 -4.30 -17.59 42.38
CA SER A 388 -3.22 -18.52 42.10
C SER A 388 -1.90 -17.76 42.12
N LEU A 389 -0.95 -18.21 42.94
CA LEU A 389 0.40 -17.64 43.08
C LEU A 389 1.27 -17.73 41.80
N ASN A 390 0.69 -18.15 40.67
CA ASN A 390 1.35 -18.36 39.39
C ASN A 390 1.18 -17.22 38.37
N ASN A 391 0.48 -16.13 38.71
CA ASN A 391 0.25 -15.03 37.76
C ASN A 391 1.17 -13.81 38.03
N PHE A 392 2.48 -14.02 37.95
CA PHE A 392 3.40 -12.90 37.75
C PHE A 392 3.28 -12.44 36.29
N ASP A 393 2.29 -11.59 36.03
CA ASP A 393 2.11 -10.95 34.72
C ASP A 393 3.24 -9.93 34.48
N THR A 394 4.35 -10.43 33.93
CA THR A 394 5.52 -9.62 33.56
C THR A 394 5.19 -8.55 32.52
N LYS A 395 4.08 -8.68 31.78
CA LYS A 395 3.66 -7.72 30.75
C LYS A 395 2.98 -6.49 31.34
N ASN A 396 2.32 -6.60 32.50
CA ASN A 396 1.64 -5.48 33.18
C ASN A 396 2.37 -4.96 34.42
N LEU A 397 3.60 -5.44 34.66
CA LEU A 397 4.41 -5.00 35.80
C LEU A 397 4.77 -3.52 35.72
N TRP A 398 4.87 -2.97 34.51
CA TRP A 398 5.31 -1.60 34.24
C TRP A 398 4.20 -0.67 33.75
N SER A 399 2.95 -1.16 33.60
CA SER A 399 1.84 -0.31 33.18
C SER A 399 1.26 0.46 34.35
N SER A 400 1.06 1.76 34.16
CA SER A 400 0.44 2.62 35.17
C SER A 400 -1.04 2.23 35.38
N SER A 401 -1.61 2.61 36.53
CA SER A 401 -3.03 2.38 36.82
C SER A 401 -3.93 2.96 35.72
N ASP A 402 -3.59 4.15 35.21
CA ASP A 402 -4.30 4.80 34.10
C ASP A 402 -4.18 4.03 32.79
N GLN A 403 -3.02 3.47 32.46
CA GLN A 403 -2.85 2.67 31.24
C GLN A 403 -3.68 1.39 31.29
N LYS A 404 -3.75 0.74 32.46
CA LYS A 404 -4.60 -0.43 32.70
C LYS A 404 -6.08 -0.05 32.60
N ALA A 405 -6.46 1.10 33.17
CA ALA A 405 -7.82 1.60 33.13
C ALA A 405 -8.25 2.00 31.72
N MET A 406 -7.37 2.64 30.95
CA MET A 406 -7.61 3.01 29.55
C MET A 406 -7.79 1.78 28.67
N LYS A 407 -6.98 0.73 28.88
CA LYS A 407 -7.17 -0.55 28.19
C LYS A 407 -8.54 -1.17 28.51
N ALA A 408 -8.94 -1.15 29.78
CA ALA A 408 -10.27 -1.62 30.18
C ALA A 408 -11.40 -0.76 29.57
N PHE A 409 -11.22 0.56 29.50
CA PHE A 409 -12.17 1.51 28.93
C PHE A 409 -12.37 1.27 27.42
N ASN A 410 -11.27 1.06 26.68
CA ASN A 410 -11.31 0.75 25.24
C ASN A 410 -11.93 -0.62 24.96
N ASN A 411 -11.72 -1.59 25.85
CA ASN A 411 -12.33 -2.92 25.76
C ASN A 411 -13.80 -2.95 26.22
N GLY A 412 -14.41 -1.80 26.53
CA GLY A 412 -15.81 -1.70 26.96
C GLY A 412 -16.08 -2.06 28.42
N ASN A 413 -15.06 -2.43 29.21
CA ASN A 413 -15.21 -2.66 30.65
C ASN A 413 -15.06 -1.34 31.43
N VAL A 414 -16.09 -0.49 31.27
CA VAL A 414 -16.10 0.88 31.80
C VAL A 414 -16.15 0.94 33.33
N LYS A 415 -16.81 -0.02 33.99
CA LYS A 415 -16.84 -0.13 35.45
C LYS A 415 -15.44 -0.37 36.04
N LYS A 416 -14.70 -1.33 35.50
CA LYS A 416 -13.31 -1.61 35.93
C LYS A 416 -12.37 -0.45 35.59
N ALA A 417 -12.61 0.24 34.48
CA ALA A 417 -11.86 1.45 34.14
C ALA A 417 -12.10 2.57 35.16
N ALA A 418 -13.35 2.82 35.55
CA ALA A 418 -13.74 3.86 36.50
C ALA A 418 -13.10 3.65 37.88
N GLU A 419 -12.94 2.40 38.33
CA GLU A 419 -12.25 2.11 39.58
C GLU A 419 -10.75 2.42 39.51
N ASN A 420 -10.09 2.10 38.38
CA ASN A 420 -8.64 2.12 38.22
C ASN A 420 -8.05 3.45 37.70
N PHE A 421 -8.84 4.34 37.08
CA PHE A 421 -8.35 5.66 36.69
C PHE A 421 -7.99 6.50 37.91
N THR A 422 -6.79 7.08 37.89
CA THR A 422 -6.26 8.03 38.87
C THR A 422 -6.53 9.47 38.47
N GLN A 423 -6.49 9.79 37.18
CA GLN A 423 -6.92 11.09 36.64
C GLN A 423 -8.43 11.27 36.79
N LYS A 424 -8.85 12.41 37.36
CA LYS A 424 -10.25 12.65 37.76
C LYS A 424 -11.17 12.74 36.56
N GLU A 425 -10.71 13.37 35.48
CA GLU A 425 -11.45 13.61 34.24
C GLU A 425 -11.77 12.26 33.57
N TRP A 426 -10.75 11.45 33.31
CA TRP A 426 -10.91 10.10 32.75
C TRP A 426 -11.74 9.18 33.66
N LYS A 427 -11.56 9.29 34.97
CA LYS A 427 -12.36 8.54 35.95
C LYS A 427 -13.84 8.94 35.86
N ALA A 428 -14.13 10.24 35.77
CA ALA A 428 -15.50 10.75 35.66
C ALA A 428 -16.14 10.36 34.32
N SER A 429 -15.40 10.43 33.21
CA SER A 429 -15.88 9.97 31.89
C SER A 429 -16.19 8.46 31.89
N ALA A 430 -15.38 7.66 32.60
CA ALA A 430 -15.66 6.24 32.78
C ALA A 430 -16.94 5.99 33.59
N PHE A 431 -17.17 6.71 34.70
CA PHE A 431 -18.43 6.64 35.44
C PHE A 431 -19.64 7.16 34.65
N TYR A 432 -19.46 8.20 33.85
CA TYR A 432 -20.50 8.73 32.97
C TYR A 432 -20.92 7.68 31.93
N ARG A 433 -19.95 6.99 31.32
CA ARG A 433 -20.21 5.92 30.34
C ARG A 433 -20.78 4.65 30.98
N ASP A 434 -20.47 4.39 32.24
CA ASP A 434 -21.11 3.33 33.06
C ASP A 434 -22.56 3.67 33.45
N GLY A 435 -23.03 4.90 33.18
CA GLY A 435 -24.36 5.39 33.55
C GLY A 435 -24.46 5.91 34.99
N ASN A 436 -23.35 5.91 35.74
CA ASN A 436 -23.29 6.44 37.10
C ASN A 436 -22.97 7.94 37.10
N TYR A 437 -23.95 8.73 36.67
CA TYR A 437 -23.82 10.18 36.52
C TYR A 437 -23.59 10.91 37.84
N GLU A 438 -24.12 10.38 38.96
CA GLU A 438 -23.90 10.96 40.29
C GLU A 438 -22.43 10.85 40.72
N ALA A 439 -21.80 9.68 40.51
CA ALA A 439 -20.38 9.50 40.78
C ALA A 439 -19.51 10.36 39.86
N ALA A 440 -19.85 10.46 38.57
CA ALA A 440 -19.15 11.31 37.62
C ALA A 440 -19.17 12.80 38.05
N ALA A 441 -20.35 13.34 38.37
CA ALA A 441 -20.50 14.72 38.84
C ALA A 441 -19.77 14.96 40.19
N LYS A 442 -19.73 13.96 41.07
CA LYS A 442 -19.04 14.04 42.35
C LYS A 442 -17.52 14.05 42.21
N ILE A 443 -16.96 13.28 41.29
CA ILE A 443 -15.50 13.23 41.03
C ILE A 443 -15.00 14.57 40.48
N LEU A 444 -15.81 15.21 39.63
CA LEU A 444 -15.54 16.52 39.04
C LEU A 444 -15.88 17.69 39.97
N LYS A 445 -16.20 17.41 41.25
CA LYS A 445 -16.43 18.47 42.23
C LYS A 445 -15.12 19.21 42.53
N GLY A 446 -15.12 20.51 42.23
CA GLY A 446 -13.92 21.36 42.39
C GLY A 446 -12.90 21.17 41.28
N THR A 447 -13.32 20.72 40.10
CA THR A 447 -12.52 20.85 38.88
C THR A 447 -12.22 22.32 38.58
N GLU A 448 -11.07 22.59 37.99
CA GLU A 448 -10.62 23.94 37.57
C GLU A 448 -10.29 23.97 36.06
N THR A 449 -10.57 22.89 35.35
CA THR A 449 -10.38 22.77 33.89
C THR A 449 -11.70 23.00 33.16
N SER A 450 -11.63 23.59 31.96
CA SER A 450 -12.79 23.75 31.07
C SER A 450 -13.48 22.40 30.83
N ASP A 451 -12.74 21.41 30.33
CA ASP A 451 -13.26 20.05 30.09
C ASP A 451 -13.89 19.40 31.33
N GLY A 452 -13.34 19.65 32.52
CA GLY A 452 -13.90 19.12 33.75
C GLY A 452 -15.23 19.77 34.11
N PHE A 453 -15.38 21.08 33.89
CA PHE A 453 -16.65 21.79 34.07
C PHE A 453 -17.69 21.36 33.04
N TYR A 454 -17.29 21.24 31.77
CA TYR A 454 -18.13 20.69 30.70
C TYR A 454 -18.64 19.28 31.02
N ASN A 455 -17.73 18.34 31.36
CA ASN A 455 -18.09 16.97 31.69
C ASN A 455 -18.98 16.88 32.95
N LYS A 456 -18.80 17.79 33.91
CA LYS A 456 -19.66 17.90 35.08
C LYS A 456 -21.07 18.36 34.69
N GLY A 457 -21.17 19.33 33.76
CA GLY A 457 -22.44 19.77 33.18
C GLY A 457 -23.17 18.61 32.51
N ASN A 458 -22.48 17.81 31.70
CA ASN A 458 -23.04 16.62 31.05
C ASN A 458 -23.63 15.64 32.08
N ALA A 459 -22.87 15.33 33.13
CA ALA A 459 -23.32 14.44 34.19
C ALA A 459 -24.53 15.00 34.96
N LEU A 460 -24.56 16.30 35.25
CA LEU A 460 -25.68 16.95 35.94
C LEU A 460 -26.95 17.01 35.07
N ALA A 461 -26.79 17.24 33.76
CA ALA A 461 -27.89 17.26 32.81
C ALA A 461 -28.57 15.88 32.73
N LYS A 462 -27.80 14.80 32.71
CA LYS A 462 -28.34 13.43 32.75
C LYS A 462 -29.03 13.08 34.07
N LEU A 463 -28.71 13.77 35.17
CA LEU A 463 -29.42 13.65 36.44
C LEU A 463 -30.67 14.53 36.53
N GLY A 464 -31.02 15.28 35.48
CA GLY A 464 -32.15 16.21 35.49
C GLY A 464 -31.91 17.48 36.32
N LYS A 465 -30.68 17.75 36.75
CA LYS A 465 -30.29 18.96 37.50
C LYS A 465 -29.91 20.05 36.53
N TYR A 466 -30.88 20.52 35.74
CA TYR A 466 -30.62 21.38 34.59
C TYR A 466 -30.04 22.75 34.96
N GLU A 467 -30.48 23.38 36.05
CA GLU A 467 -29.88 24.64 36.52
C GLU A 467 -28.40 24.50 36.90
N ASP A 468 -28.06 23.42 37.63
CA ASP A 468 -26.68 23.14 38.02
C ASP A 468 -25.80 22.79 36.81
N ALA A 469 -26.38 22.11 35.82
CA ALA A 469 -25.71 21.77 34.57
C ALA A 469 -25.36 23.01 33.76
N ILE A 470 -26.31 23.95 33.61
CA ILE A 470 -26.08 25.24 32.93
C ILE A 470 -24.94 26.01 33.63
N ASN A 471 -24.96 26.11 34.97
CA ASN A 471 -23.89 26.78 35.72
C ASN A 471 -22.51 26.14 35.47
N ALA A 472 -22.46 24.81 35.37
CA ALA A 472 -21.23 24.10 35.09
C ALA A 472 -20.72 24.39 33.66
N TYR A 473 -21.58 24.41 32.65
CA TYR A 473 -21.17 24.79 31.29
C TYR A 473 -20.76 26.26 31.19
N GLU A 474 -21.46 27.17 31.87
CA GLU A 474 -21.07 28.59 31.91
C GLU A 474 -19.66 28.76 32.50
N LYS A 475 -19.30 28.02 33.55
CA LYS A 475 -17.93 27.98 34.09
C LYS A 475 -16.91 27.36 33.14
N SER A 476 -17.32 26.44 32.28
CA SER A 476 -16.47 25.94 31.20
C SER A 476 -16.14 27.08 30.22
N LEU A 477 -17.17 27.85 29.83
CA LEU A 477 -17.05 28.98 28.91
C LEU A 477 -16.28 30.17 29.51
N GLU A 478 -16.29 30.35 30.83
CA GLU A 478 -15.44 31.33 31.51
C GLU A 478 -13.94 31.02 31.38
N ILE A 479 -13.58 29.75 31.20
CA ILE A 479 -12.18 29.30 31.05
C ILE A 479 -11.81 29.20 29.57
N ASP A 480 -12.73 28.72 28.74
CA ASP A 480 -12.57 28.54 27.31
C ASP A 480 -13.80 29.05 26.56
N GLU A 481 -13.74 30.31 26.12
CA GLU A 481 -14.84 31.01 25.45
C GLU A 481 -15.20 30.37 24.08
N ASP A 482 -14.29 29.58 23.51
CA ASP A 482 -14.43 28.92 22.20
C ASP A 482 -14.96 27.47 22.31
N ASN A 483 -15.38 27.02 23.51
CA ASN A 483 -15.97 25.70 23.69
C ASN A 483 -17.41 25.64 23.12
N ASP A 484 -17.53 25.35 21.83
CA ASP A 484 -18.81 25.31 21.12
C ASP A 484 -19.75 24.21 21.62
N ASP A 485 -19.20 23.08 22.10
CA ASP A 485 -19.98 22.00 22.70
C ASP A 485 -20.71 22.46 23.97
N ALA A 486 -20.05 23.26 24.81
CA ALA A 486 -20.66 23.83 26.00
C ALA A 486 -21.79 24.81 25.66
N LYS A 487 -21.62 25.65 24.61
CA LYS A 487 -22.67 26.55 24.13
C LYS A 487 -23.90 25.77 23.67
N HIS A 488 -23.68 24.75 22.84
CA HIS A 488 -24.75 23.89 22.33
C HIS A 488 -25.49 23.16 23.45
N ASN A 489 -24.75 22.58 24.41
CA ASN A 489 -25.36 21.86 25.53
C ASN A 489 -26.14 22.77 26.49
N ILE A 490 -25.74 24.04 26.67
CA ILE A 490 -26.53 25.01 27.43
C ILE A 490 -27.90 25.22 26.78
N GLU A 491 -27.97 25.34 25.45
CA GLU A 491 -29.23 25.54 24.73
C GLU A 491 -30.16 24.34 24.90
N LEU A 492 -29.63 23.13 24.70
CA LEU A 492 -30.39 21.88 24.89
C LEU A 492 -30.93 21.75 26.32
N VAL A 493 -30.10 22.04 27.32
CA VAL A 493 -30.49 21.96 28.73
C VAL A 493 -31.49 23.05 29.11
N LYS A 494 -31.40 24.27 28.55
CA LYS A 494 -32.40 25.33 28.73
C LYS A 494 -33.75 24.93 28.17
N GLN A 495 -33.77 24.25 27.01
CA GLN A 495 -35.00 23.72 26.44
C GLN A 495 -35.61 22.66 27.35
N ALA A 496 -34.82 21.67 27.78
CA ALA A 496 -35.28 20.62 28.70
C ALA A 496 -35.83 21.20 30.02
N LEU A 497 -35.18 22.22 30.57
CA LEU A 497 -35.65 22.90 31.78
C LEU A 497 -37.00 23.60 31.57
N LYS A 498 -37.23 24.18 30.40
CA LYS A 498 -38.51 24.82 30.05
C LYS A 498 -39.63 23.80 29.92
N GLU A 499 -39.34 22.63 29.36
CA GLU A 499 -40.29 21.51 29.26
C GLU A 499 -40.65 20.96 30.65
N GLN A 500 -39.65 20.74 31.51
CA GLN A 500 -39.88 20.32 32.90
C GLN A 500 -40.75 21.30 33.70
N LYS A 501 -40.57 22.62 33.50
CA LYS A 501 -41.42 23.65 34.13
C LYS A 501 -42.85 23.67 33.62
N LYS A 502 -43.08 23.34 32.34
CA LYS A 502 -44.42 23.23 31.77
C LYS A 502 -45.16 22.00 32.30
N GLU A 503 -44.49 20.85 32.39
CA GLU A 503 -45.10 19.64 32.96
C GLU A 503 -45.53 19.84 34.41
N ASN A 504 -44.69 20.50 35.23
CA ASN A 504 -45.04 20.82 36.61
C ASN A 504 -46.23 21.81 36.71
N GLN A 505 -46.40 22.74 35.75
CA GLN A 505 -47.56 23.64 35.70
C GLN A 505 -48.84 22.95 35.21
N SER A 506 -48.72 21.93 34.36
CA SER A 506 -49.86 21.13 33.91
C SER A 506 -50.39 20.20 35.02
N GLN A 507 -49.53 19.68 35.90
CA GLN A 507 -49.96 18.85 37.03
C GLN A 507 -50.63 19.63 38.18
N ASP A 508 -50.34 20.93 38.34
CA ASP A 508 -51.02 21.75 39.35
C ASP A 508 -52.41 22.24 38.88
N ASN A 509 -52.67 22.34 37.57
CA ASN A 509 -53.98 22.72 37.04
C ASN A 509 -55.01 21.58 37.03
N ASP A 510 -54.58 20.31 37.01
CA ASP A 510 -55.49 19.15 37.05
C ASP A 510 -56.01 18.84 38.47
N LYS A 511 -55.53 19.52 39.51
CA LYS A 511 -56.08 19.39 40.88
C LYS A 511 -57.26 20.31 41.17
N ASP A 512 -57.57 21.29 40.31
CA ASP A 512 -58.67 22.25 40.51
C ASP A 512 -59.89 22.01 39.61
N GLN A 513 -59.94 20.93 38.79
CA GLN A 513 -61.04 20.68 37.83
C GLN A 513 -61.58 19.24 37.78
N GLN A 514 -61.59 18.50 38.88
CA GLN A 514 -62.37 17.26 39.01
C GLN A 514 -63.26 17.28 40.25
N ASP A 515 -64.27 18.15 40.21
CA ASP A 515 -65.51 18.03 40.98
C ASP A 515 -66.66 18.48 40.05
N ASP A 516 -66.94 17.72 39.00
CA ASP A 516 -68.32 17.56 38.51
C ASP A 516 -68.46 16.46 37.44
N GLN A 517 -69.35 15.52 37.78
CA GLN A 517 -70.21 14.71 36.91
C GLN A 517 -69.61 13.62 36.01
N SER A 518 -69.74 12.40 36.53
CA SER A 518 -70.01 11.16 35.80
C SER A 518 -71.52 10.88 35.73
N ASP A 519 -72.09 10.60 34.54
CA ASP A 519 -72.91 9.40 34.31
C ASP A 519 -73.36 9.20 32.84
N ASP A 520 -73.39 7.90 32.47
CA ASP A 520 -74.25 7.19 31.49
C ASP A 520 -73.83 6.93 30.00
N SER A 521 -73.28 5.73 29.80
CA SER A 521 -73.68 4.60 28.90
C SER A 521 -73.79 4.67 27.35
N GLN A 522 -72.94 3.84 26.70
CA GLN A 522 -73.13 2.87 25.57
C GLN A 522 -73.73 3.37 24.20
N GLN A 523 -73.27 3.04 22.98
CA GLN A 523 -72.68 1.81 22.42
C GLN A 523 -72.12 2.01 20.96
N ASN A 524 -70.99 1.37 20.67
CA ASN A 524 -70.42 0.79 19.41
C ASN A 524 -69.80 1.58 18.23
N ASP A 525 -68.49 1.26 18.06
CA ASP A 525 -67.68 0.92 16.87
C ASP A 525 -67.26 1.98 15.85
N SER A 526 -65.99 2.43 15.93
CA SER A 526 -64.92 2.12 14.94
C SER A 526 -63.59 2.82 15.27
N GLU A 527 -62.53 2.01 15.36
CA GLU A 527 -61.10 2.25 15.08
C GLU A 527 -60.45 3.58 15.54
N ASN A 528 -59.81 3.56 16.73
CA ASN A 528 -58.46 4.12 16.92
C ASN A 528 -57.81 3.74 18.27
N LYS A 529 -56.48 3.56 18.23
CA LYS A 529 -55.45 3.61 19.30
C LYS A 529 -55.40 2.59 20.46
N GLN A 530 -54.27 1.85 20.41
CA GLN A 530 -53.26 1.55 21.44
C GLN A 530 -53.55 0.70 22.70
N GLN A 531 -52.63 -0.27 22.86
CA GLN A 531 -51.98 -0.74 24.10
C GLN A 531 -52.83 -1.59 25.08
N ASP A 532 -52.34 -2.71 25.64
CA ASP A 532 -50.98 -3.10 25.96
C ASP A 532 -50.82 -4.63 26.04
N GLY A 533 -49.57 -5.07 25.95
CA GLY A 533 -49.09 -6.15 26.81
C GLY A 533 -48.74 -7.46 26.12
N GLU A 534 -47.57 -7.53 25.49
CA GLU A 534 -46.59 -8.55 25.88
C GLU A 534 -45.18 -8.22 25.38
N GLN A 535 -44.24 -8.49 26.27
CA GLN A 535 -42.80 -8.30 26.14
C GLN A 535 -42.23 -9.24 25.08
N ASN A 536 -41.51 -8.71 24.10
CA ASN A 536 -40.17 -9.20 23.76
C ASN A 536 -39.44 -8.27 22.78
N SER A 537 -38.14 -8.11 23.06
CA SER A 537 -37.02 -7.93 22.13
C SER A 537 -37.18 -7.00 20.91
N ASP A 538 -36.53 -5.84 20.99
CA ASP A 538 -35.69 -5.25 19.92
C ASP A 538 -34.68 -4.33 20.63
N GLN A 539 -33.36 -4.54 20.51
CA GLN A 539 -32.55 -4.21 19.34
C GLN A 539 -32.61 -2.70 19.01
N SER A 540 -32.02 -1.90 19.89
CA SER A 540 -31.74 -0.49 19.63
C SER A 540 -30.40 -0.32 18.91
N ASN A 541 -30.52 -0.02 17.62
CA ASN A 541 -29.53 0.75 16.88
C ASN A 541 -29.37 2.12 17.55
N ASP A 542 -28.13 2.50 17.79
CA ASP A 542 -27.72 3.86 18.14
C ASP A 542 -27.61 4.71 16.86
N PRO A 543 -28.34 5.84 16.75
CA PRO A 543 -28.09 6.85 15.73
C PRO A 543 -27.13 7.90 16.31
N SER A 544 -25.83 7.74 16.06
CA SER A 544 -24.87 8.83 16.20
C SER A 544 -24.83 9.64 14.89
N SER A 545 -25.71 10.64 14.83
CA SER A 545 -25.55 11.82 13.97
C SER A 545 -24.94 12.93 14.81
N ASP A 546 -23.65 13.19 14.62
CA ASP A 546 -23.00 14.42 15.04
C ASP A 546 -23.05 15.42 13.86
N PRO A 547 -23.65 16.61 14.02
CA PRO A 547 -23.65 17.66 13.03
C PRO A 547 -22.48 18.62 13.28
N SER A 548 -21.53 18.71 12.35
CA SER A 548 -20.53 19.79 12.37
C SER A 548 -20.53 20.55 11.05
N ASN A 549 -20.72 21.86 11.20
CA ASN A 549 -20.79 22.89 10.17
C ASN A 549 -19.53 22.96 9.30
N ASP A 550 -19.78 23.13 8.00
CA ASP A 550 -18.88 23.76 7.05
C ASP A 550 -19.14 25.27 7.12
N GLU A 551 -18.27 26.06 7.77
CA GLU A 551 -18.01 27.45 7.38
C GLU A 551 -16.72 28.01 8.00
N ASN A 552 -15.83 28.46 7.09
CA ASN A 552 -14.71 29.39 7.23
C ASN A 552 -13.49 29.06 8.11
N GLN A 553 -12.35 28.84 7.44
CA GLN A 553 -11.20 29.74 7.58
C GLN A 553 -10.25 29.68 6.37
N LYS A 554 -10.32 30.72 5.53
CA LYS A 554 -9.18 31.28 4.82
C LYS A 554 -8.73 32.52 5.60
N GLN A 555 -7.52 32.48 6.16
CA GLN A 555 -6.52 33.56 6.23
C GLN A 555 -5.55 33.30 7.39
N ASN A 556 -4.30 32.91 7.08
CA ASN A 556 -3.16 33.77 7.40
C ASN A 556 -1.89 33.33 6.67
N SER A 557 -1.45 34.15 5.73
CA SER A 557 -0.04 34.27 5.32
C SER A 557 0.11 35.56 4.48
N GLU A 558 0.13 36.70 5.16
CA GLU A 558 0.99 37.85 4.78
C GLU A 558 2.45 37.43 5.11
N GLN A 559 3.55 37.81 4.45
CA GLN A 559 3.91 39.07 3.83
C GLN A 559 5.24 38.85 3.06
N GLU A 560 5.34 39.28 1.79
CA GLU A 560 6.40 40.10 1.14
C GLU A 560 6.80 39.42 -0.21
N ASN A 561 6.99 40.05 -1.37
CA ASN A 561 7.04 41.44 -1.79
C ASN A 561 6.77 41.53 -3.32
N SER A 562 6.14 42.64 -3.71
CA SER A 562 5.93 43.32 -5.01
C SER A 562 6.62 42.89 -6.32
N GLN A 563 5.85 42.89 -7.43
CA GLN A 563 5.82 43.99 -8.44
C GLN A 563 4.83 43.73 -9.59
N SER A 564 3.83 44.64 -9.73
CA SER A 564 3.35 45.31 -10.97
C SER A 564 2.95 44.50 -12.23
N SER A 565 1.83 44.70 -12.94
CA SER A 565 0.74 45.70 -12.95
C SER A 565 -0.39 45.25 -13.91
N ASN A 566 -1.63 45.67 -13.64
CA ASN A 566 -2.76 46.10 -14.51
C ASN A 566 -2.82 45.66 -16.01
N GLU A 567 -3.96 45.30 -16.62
CA GLU A 567 -5.28 45.97 -16.59
C GLU A 567 -6.50 45.03 -16.69
N GLN A 568 -7.57 45.53 -16.07
CA GLN A 568 -8.99 45.15 -15.99
C GLN A 568 -9.73 45.30 -17.35
N SER A 569 -10.53 44.30 -17.78
CA SER A 569 -11.98 44.13 -17.58
C SER A 569 -12.90 45.04 -18.40
N SER A 570 -13.95 44.48 -19.01
CA SER A 570 -15.33 44.91 -18.78
C SER A 570 -16.36 44.03 -19.49
N GLU A 571 -17.48 43.91 -18.79
CA GLU A 571 -18.66 43.07 -19.01
C GLU A 571 -19.63 43.58 -20.09
N ASN A 572 -20.60 42.72 -20.36
CA ASN A 572 -21.73 42.88 -21.27
C ASN A 572 -22.95 43.45 -20.53
N SER A 573 -23.62 44.47 -21.07
CA SER A 573 -25.03 44.76 -20.77
C SER A 573 -25.61 45.73 -21.80
N SER A 574 -26.70 45.31 -22.44
CA SER A 574 -27.60 46.12 -23.27
C SER A 574 -28.65 46.82 -22.41
N ASP A 575 -28.94 48.09 -22.70
CA ASP A 575 -30.31 48.57 -22.92
C ASP A 575 -30.35 49.99 -23.50
N GLU A 576 -31.38 50.22 -24.30
CA GLU A 576 -31.67 51.36 -25.17
C GLU A 576 -31.93 52.68 -24.41
N SER A 577 -31.59 53.82 -25.02
CA SER A 577 -32.61 54.76 -25.54
C SER A 577 -32.06 56.15 -25.94
N SER A 578 -32.66 56.66 -27.03
CA SER A 578 -32.91 58.06 -27.39
C SER A 578 -31.86 58.92 -28.14
N ASN A 579 -32.23 59.14 -29.41
CA ASN A 579 -32.27 60.38 -30.20
C ASN A 579 -31.02 61.14 -30.67
N GLU A 580 -30.84 61.04 -31.99
CA GLU A 580 -30.86 62.11 -33.01
C GLU A 580 -29.79 63.24 -33.03
N ASN A 581 -29.21 63.34 -34.23
CA ASN A 581 -28.59 64.49 -34.92
C ASN A 581 -27.15 64.87 -34.51
N ASP A 582 -26.16 64.59 -35.37
CA ASP A 582 -25.78 65.52 -36.45
C ASP A 582 -24.63 65.01 -37.34
N ASN A 583 -24.85 65.26 -38.64
CA ASN A 583 -23.98 65.32 -39.83
C ASN A 583 -22.48 64.99 -39.82
N GLU A 584 -22.15 64.19 -40.86
CA GLU A 584 -21.12 64.40 -41.88
C GLU A 584 -19.75 64.96 -41.47
N GLN A 585 -18.75 64.07 -41.32
CA GLN A 585 -17.41 64.19 -41.92
C GLN A 585 -16.51 63.05 -41.42
N GLN A 586 -16.31 61.97 -42.21
CA GLN A 586 -15.05 61.20 -42.27
C GLN A 586 -15.14 60.01 -43.25
N SER A 587 -15.25 60.29 -44.55
CA SER A 587 -14.86 59.33 -45.58
C SER A 587 -13.39 59.59 -45.93
N GLY A 588 -12.45 59.00 -45.20
CA GLY A 588 -11.02 59.16 -45.50
C GLY A 588 -10.03 58.38 -44.63
N SER A 589 -10.47 57.74 -43.54
CA SER A 589 -9.58 57.01 -42.62
C SER A 589 -9.61 55.47 -42.75
N GLU A 590 -10.62 54.88 -43.40
CA GLU A 590 -10.77 53.41 -43.45
C GLU A 590 -9.87 52.70 -44.49
N SER A 591 -9.33 53.39 -45.48
CA SER A 591 -8.46 52.74 -46.49
C SER A 591 -7.01 52.56 -46.04
N LYS A 592 -6.53 53.33 -45.06
CA LYS A 592 -5.15 53.21 -44.55
C LYS A 592 -4.98 52.14 -43.47
N SER A 593 -6.02 51.84 -42.70
CA SER A 593 -5.97 50.82 -41.64
C SER A 593 -5.99 49.39 -42.18
N LYS A 594 -6.73 49.13 -43.27
CA LYS A 594 -6.76 47.81 -43.92
C LYS A 594 -5.46 47.43 -44.62
N GLU A 595 -4.82 48.38 -45.30
CA GLU A 595 -3.56 48.15 -46.01
C GLU A 595 -2.37 47.94 -45.05
N GLN A 596 -2.49 48.44 -43.81
CA GLN A 596 -1.49 48.27 -42.77
C GLN A 596 -1.66 46.93 -42.03
N GLN A 597 -2.89 46.45 -41.84
CA GLN A 597 -3.19 45.11 -41.29
C GLN A 597 -2.80 43.97 -42.26
N GLU A 598 -2.99 44.13 -43.58
CA GLU A 598 -2.58 43.11 -44.54
C GLU A 598 -1.05 42.94 -44.61
N LYS A 599 -0.29 44.04 -44.52
CA LYS A 599 1.19 43.98 -44.48
C LYS A 599 1.72 43.32 -43.21
N GLU A 600 1.05 43.52 -42.08
CA GLU A 600 1.43 42.92 -40.81
C GLU A 600 1.13 41.41 -40.78
N GLN A 601 0.02 40.98 -41.40
CA GLN A 601 -0.29 39.56 -41.61
C GLN A 601 0.66 38.85 -42.59
N GLU A 602 1.11 39.52 -43.67
CA GLU A 602 2.12 38.95 -44.57
C GLU A 602 3.49 38.82 -43.89
N GLN A 603 3.88 39.77 -43.04
CA GLN A 603 5.12 39.67 -42.28
C GLN A 603 5.09 38.55 -41.24
N LEU A 604 3.95 38.31 -40.58
CA LEU A 604 3.77 37.19 -39.67
C LEU A 604 3.90 35.85 -40.40
N LYS A 605 3.25 35.69 -41.56
CA LYS A 605 3.38 34.46 -42.38
C LYS A 605 4.80 34.20 -42.87
N GLN A 606 5.55 35.25 -43.23
CA GLN A 606 6.95 35.09 -43.61
C GLN A 606 7.85 34.70 -42.44
N ARG A 607 7.56 35.20 -41.23
CA ARG A 607 8.31 34.84 -40.02
C ARG A 607 8.03 33.40 -39.59
N ASP A 608 6.78 32.95 -39.65
CA ASP A 608 6.39 31.57 -39.33
C ASP A 608 7.02 30.58 -40.33
N ALA A 609 7.00 30.91 -41.63
CA ALA A 609 7.65 30.10 -42.67
C ALA A 609 9.19 30.03 -42.50
N GLN A 610 9.82 31.10 -42.01
CA GLN A 610 11.25 31.06 -41.68
C GLN A 610 11.55 30.19 -40.45
N GLN A 611 10.69 30.22 -39.44
CA GLN A 611 10.85 29.38 -38.25
C GLN A 611 10.65 27.88 -38.57
N GLU A 612 9.68 27.51 -39.41
CA GLU A 612 9.52 26.13 -39.88
C GLU A 612 10.73 25.66 -40.69
N ALA A 613 11.28 26.52 -41.55
CA ALA A 613 12.47 26.18 -42.33
C ALA A 613 13.74 26.03 -41.47
N GLU A 614 13.86 26.78 -40.36
CA GLU A 614 14.94 26.61 -39.39
C GLU A 614 14.76 25.34 -38.54
N GLN A 615 13.53 25.00 -38.15
CA GLN A 615 13.24 23.73 -37.46
C GLN A 615 13.56 22.52 -38.34
N GLN A 616 13.16 22.52 -39.62
CA GLN A 616 13.52 21.44 -40.54
C GLN A 616 15.03 21.28 -40.71
N LYS A 617 15.79 22.39 -40.77
CA LYS A 617 17.26 22.32 -40.83
C LYS A 617 17.89 21.75 -39.56
N GLN A 618 17.31 22.02 -38.39
CA GLN A 618 17.77 21.43 -37.12
C GLN A 618 17.45 19.94 -37.04
N GLU A 619 16.27 19.51 -37.47
CA GLU A 619 15.89 18.09 -37.54
C GLU A 619 16.79 17.31 -38.50
N ASP A 620 17.10 17.87 -39.68
CA ASP A 620 18.01 17.25 -40.65
C ASP A 620 19.45 17.12 -40.10
N GLN A 621 19.94 18.13 -39.38
CA GLN A 621 21.25 18.07 -38.73
C GLN A 621 21.29 17.00 -37.63
N GLN A 622 20.22 16.89 -36.84
CA GLN A 622 20.11 15.89 -35.79
C GLN A 622 20.02 14.48 -36.36
N TYR A 623 19.29 14.29 -37.46
CA TYR A 623 19.22 13.02 -38.18
C TYR A 623 20.59 12.58 -38.74
N GLN A 624 21.36 13.51 -39.32
CA GLN A 624 22.73 13.21 -39.79
C GLN A 624 23.69 12.88 -38.63
N GLN A 625 23.52 13.51 -37.47
CA GLN A 625 24.36 13.24 -36.30
C GLN A 625 24.06 11.86 -35.69
N ASP A 626 22.80 11.44 -35.68
CA ASP A 626 22.39 10.11 -35.23
C ASP A 626 22.84 8.99 -36.16
N GLN A 627 22.88 9.24 -37.48
CA GLN A 627 23.47 8.30 -38.45
C GLN A 627 24.97 8.09 -38.20
N LYS A 628 25.73 9.18 -37.99
CA LYS A 628 27.16 9.08 -37.66
C LYS A 628 27.42 8.33 -36.34
N LYS A 629 26.57 8.54 -35.33
CA LYS A 629 26.63 7.78 -34.05
C LYS A 629 26.28 6.30 -34.19
N LYS A 630 25.46 5.92 -35.18
CA LYS A 630 25.17 4.51 -35.50
C LYS A 630 26.35 3.86 -36.21
N GLU A 631 26.96 4.55 -37.17
CA GLU A 631 28.16 4.06 -37.86
C GLU A 631 29.34 3.86 -36.90
N GLN A 632 29.60 4.82 -36.00
CA GLN A 632 30.63 4.67 -34.97
C GLN A 632 30.39 3.48 -34.03
N ARG A 633 29.14 3.24 -33.61
CA ARG A 633 28.81 2.08 -32.75
C ARG A 633 28.98 0.75 -33.47
N GLN A 634 28.73 0.70 -34.77
CA GLN A 634 28.98 -0.50 -35.58
C GLN A 634 30.48 -0.76 -35.80
N GLU A 635 31.29 0.30 -35.93
CA GLU A 635 32.75 0.18 -35.99
C GLU A 635 33.36 -0.24 -34.64
N GLU A 636 32.85 0.29 -33.52
CA GLU A 636 33.27 -0.12 -32.17
C GLU A 636 32.90 -1.59 -31.89
N GLN A 637 31.72 -2.05 -32.31
CA GLN A 637 31.35 -3.46 -32.17
C GLN A 637 32.22 -4.39 -33.03
N LYS A 638 32.55 -4.00 -34.28
CA LYS A 638 33.47 -4.76 -35.13
C LYS A 638 34.90 -4.81 -34.58
N ASN A 639 35.34 -3.75 -33.91
CA ASN A 639 36.66 -3.71 -33.28
C ASN A 639 36.68 -4.52 -31.98
N ALA A 640 35.60 -4.52 -31.20
CA ALA A 640 35.45 -5.37 -30.02
C ALA A 640 35.40 -6.87 -30.38
N GLU A 641 34.72 -7.25 -31.46
CA GLU A 641 34.72 -8.64 -31.97
C GLU A 641 36.13 -9.11 -32.39
N LYS A 642 36.92 -8.22 -33.01
CA LYS A 642 38.32 -8.52 -33.39
C LYS A 642 39.28 -8.59 -32.20
N GLU A 643 39.03 -7.82 -31.13
CA GLU A 643 39.83 -7.88 -29.90
C GLU A 643 39.55 -9.15 -29.07
N VAL A 644 38.34 -9.70 -29.15
CA VAL A 644 37.99 -10.97 -28.47
C VAL A 644 38.55 -12.18 -29.23
N GLU A 645 38.63 -12.13 -30.56
CA GLU A 645 39.19 -13.20 -31.38
C GLU A 645 40.73 -13.33 -31.24
N HIS A 646 41.44 -12.24 -30.93
CA HIS A 646 42.89 -12.24 -30.77
C HIS A 646 43.42 -12.60 -29.36
N LYS A 647 42.57 -12.66 -28.33
CA LYS A 647 43.01 -12.93 -26.94
C LYS A 647 42.94 -14.39 -26.48
N ASN A 648 42.32 -15.29 -27.23
CA ASN A 648 42.11 -16.69 -26.80
C ASN A 648 43.11 -17.73 -27.36
N SER A 649 44.29 -17.32 -27.83
CA SER A 649 45.27 -18.25 -28.43
C SER A 649 46.44 -18.68 -27.53
N ASN A 650 46.44 -18.35 -26.23
CA ASN A 650 47.48 -18.84 -25.31
C ASN A 650 46.97 -18.90 -23.87
N GLU A 651 46.40 -20.03 -23.47
CA GLU A 651 46.54 -20.56 -22.10
C GLU A 651 46.07 -22.02 -22.04
N LYS A 652 46.86 -22.87 -21.37
CA LYS A 652 46.57 -24.29 -21.16
C LYS A 652 45.33 -24.45 -20.27
N PRO A 653 44.45 -25.43 -20.51
CA PRO A 653 43.26 -25.60 -19.70
C PRO A 653 43.62 -26.12 -18.30
N MET A 654 43.13 -25.42 -17.27
CA MET A 654 42.93 -25.98 -15.93
C MET A 654 41.66 -26.82 -15.93
N ASP A 655 41.74 -28.00 -15.33
CA ASP A 655 40.64 -28.95 -15.16
C ASP A 655 39.48 -28.30 -14.41
N VAL A 656 38.36 -28.09 -15.11
CA VAL A 656 37.06 -27.76 -14.50
C VAL A 656 36.26 -29.05 -14.44
N GLU A 657 35.90 -29.42 -13.22
CA GLU A 657 35.08 -30.58 -12.88
C GLU A 657 33.71 -30.44 -13.56
N VAL A 658 33.48 -31.24 -14.60
CA VAL A 658 32.24 -31.24 -15.39
C VAL A 658 31.14 -31.91 -14.57
N ASN A 659 30.02 -31.20 -14.42
CA ASN A 659 28.77 -31.74 -13.87
C ASN A 659 28.38 -33.05 -14.61
N PRO A 660 28.21 -34.20 -13.93
CA PRO A 660 28.04 -35.50 -14.59
C PRO A 660 26.81 -35.63 -15.49
N MET A 661 25.89 -34.66 -15.48
CA MET A 661 24.66 -34.68 -16.27
C MET A 661 24.80 -34.06 -17.67
N GLU A 662 25.90 -33.37 -17.98
CA GLU A 662 26.17 -32.80 -19.32
C GLU A 662 27.02 -33.72 -20.23
N ALA A 663 27.60 -34.79 -19.67
CA ALA A 663 28.53 -35.65 -20.37
C ALA A 663 27.88 -36.67 -21.35
N SER A 664 26.55 -36.68 -21.47
CA SER A 664 25.81 -37.66 -22.30
C SER A 664 24.99 -37.04 -23.44
N ILE A 665 25.27 -35.80 -23.85
CA ILE A 665 24.59 -35.19 -24.99
C ILE A 665 25.36 -35.54 -26.27
N THR A 666 24.73 -36.29 -27.15
CA THR A 666 25.29 -36.74 -28.44
C THR A 666 25.62 -35.54 -29.34
N GLU A 667 26.65 -35.61 -30.20
CA GLU A 667 26.97 -34.51 -31.15
C GLU A 667 25.77 -34.14 -32.04
N GLU A 668 24.93 -35.12 -32.36
CA GLU A 668 23.69 -34.95 -33.11
C GLU A 668 22.65 -34.12 -32.34
N GLU A 669 22.54 -34.29 -31.02
CA GLU A 669 21.65 -33.49 -30.17
C GLU A 669 22.15 -32.05 -30.04
N LYS A 670 23.48 -31.83 -29.92
CA LYS A 670 24.07 -30.49 -29.95
C LYS A 670 23.85 -29.78 -31.29
N ALA A 671 23.99 -30.49 -32.41
CA ALA A 671 23.71 -29.96 -33.74
C ALA A 671 22.21 -29.62 -33.90
N THR A 672 21.34 -30.47 -33.37
CA THR A 672 19.88 -30.26 -33.36
C THR A 672 19.51 -29.06 -32.48
N GLU A 673 20.12 -28.91 -31.31
CA GLU A 673 19.89 -27.76 -30.41
C GLU A 673 20.38 -26.45 -31.06
N GLN A 674 21.55 -26.47 -31.72
CA GLN A 674 22.03 -25.32 -32.50
C GLN A 674 21.15 -25.01 -33.71
N TRP A 675 20.51 -26.02 -34.32
CA TRP A 675 19.54 -25.83 -35.39
C TRP A 675 18.22 -25.27 -34.87
N LEU A 676 17.72 -25.77 -33.74
CA LEU A 676 16.53 -25.26 -33.04
C LEU A 676 16.72 -23.80 -32.60
N LYS A 677 17.89 -23.42 -32.08
CA LYS A 677 18.24 -22.03 -31.73
C LYS A 677 18.30 -21.07 -32.93
N ARG A 678 18.34 -21.59 -34.17
CA ARG A 678 18.31 -20.77 -35.40
C ARG A 678 16.88 -20.54 -35.91
N ILE A 679 15.89 -21.26 -35.39
CA ILE A 679 14.48 -20.99 -35.69
C ILE A 679 14.13 -19.71 -34.93
N PRO A 680 13.76 -18.61 -35.61
CA PRO A 680 13.37 -17.39 -34.92
C PRO A 680 12.13 -17.67 -34.08
N ASP A 681 12.17 -17.30 -32.80
CA ASP A 681 11.01 -17.35 -31.92
C ASP A 681 9.94 -16.39 -32.47
N ASP A 682 8.84 -16.95 -32.97
CA ASP A 682 7.66 -16.21 -33.42
C ASP A 682 6.50 -16.43 -32.42
N PRO A 683 6.48 -15.67 -31.30
CA PRO A 683 5.39 -15.76 -30.33
C PRO A 683 4.04 -15.40 -30.95
N GLY A 684 4.02 -14.51 -31.96
CA GLY A 684 2.80 -14.10 -32.67
C GLY A 684 2.19 -15.26 -33.47
N GLY A 685 3.00 -16.00 -34.22
CA GLY A 685 2.57 -17.17 -34.98
C GLY A 685 2.03 -18.30 -34.09
N LEU A 686 2.64 -18.51 -32.92
CA LEU A 686 2.12 -19.46 -31.92
C LEU A 686 0.77 -19.00 -31.35
N LEU A 687 0.63 -17.73 -30.98
CA LEU A 687 -0.62 -17.16 -30.49
C LEU A 687 -1.73 -17.25 -31.55
N ARG A 688 -1.42 -16.89 -32.81
CA ARG A 688 -2.36 -16.99 -33.94
C ARG A 688 -2.88 -18.41 -34.12
N ARG A 689 -1.99 -19.42 -34.09
CA ARG A 689 -2.39 -20.84 -34.17
C ARG A 689 -3.20 -21.27 -32.95
N LYS A 690 -2.81 -20.85 -31.75
CA LYS A 690 -3.54 -21.13 -30.50
C LYS A 690 -4.97 -20.58 -30.58
N PHE A 691 -5.14 -19.33 -30.99
CA PHE A 691 -6.46 -18.69 -31.12
C PHE A 691 -7.31 -19.39 -32.16
N TYR A 692 -6.75 -19.69 -33.33
CA TYR A 692 -7.44 -20.43 -34.38
C TYR A 692 -7.88 -21.83 -33.92
N TYR A 693 -7.02 -22.54 -33.18
CA TYR A 693 -7.36 -23.84 -32.61
C TYR A 693 -8.48 -23.73 -31.57
N GLN A 694 -8.40 -22.76 -30.64
CA GLN A 694 -9.43 -22.53 -29.62
C GLN A 694 -10.76 -22.11 -30.26
N TYR A 695 -10.73 -21.27 -31.29
CA TYR A 695 -11.90 -20.87 -32.06
C TYR A 695 -12.64 -22.07 -32.65
N LYS A 696 -11.91 -23.04 -33.23
CA LYS A 696 -12.49 -24.27 -33.78
C LYS A 696 -13.14 -25.20 -32.74
N GLN A 697 -12.73 -25.11 -31.48
CA GLN A 697 -13.27 -25.95 -30.41
C GLN A 697 -14.59 -25.42 -29.84
N VAL A 698 -14.88 -24.13 -30.02
CA VAL A 698 -16.13 -23.55 -29.55
C VAL A 698 -17.23 -23.89 -30.57
N PRO A 699 -18.29 -24.63 -30.20
CA PRO A 699 -19.38 -24.90 -31.12
C PRO A 699 -20.06 -23.57 -31.49
N ASN A 700 -20.15 -23.27 -32.79
CA ASN A 700 -20.73 -22.05 -33.38
C ASN A 700 -21.88 -21.47 -32.52
N GLN A 701 -21.57 -20.49 -31.68
CA GLN A 701 -22.60 -19.62 -31.12
C GLN A 701 -23.04 -18.70 -32.25
N ALA A 702 -24.32 -18.81 -32.60
CA ALA A 702 -24.92 -18.15 -33.75
C ALA A 702 -24.53 -16.67 -33.86
N ASP A 703 -24.11 -16.27 -35.07
CA ASP A 703 -23.87 -14.90 -35.48
C ASP A 703 -25.00 -13.98 -34.99
N SER A 704 -24.71 -13.13 -34.00
CA SER A 704 -25.58 -12.01 -33.69
C SER A 704 -25.44 -11.01 -34.84
N ALA A 705 -26.47 -10.96 -35.67
CA ALA A 705 -26.59 -10.14 -36.87
C ALA A 705 -26.59 -8.62 -36.59
N GLU A 706 -25.45 -8.06 -36.20
CA GLU A 706 -25.17 -6.63 -36.41
C GLU A 706 -24.15 -6.47 -37.54
N PRO A 707 -24.43 -5.64 -38.56
CA PRO A 707 -23.42 -5.27 -39.54
C PRO A 707 -22.32 -4.48 -38.83
N TRP A 708 -21.09 -4.93 -39.07
CA TRP A 708 -19.81 -4.38 -38.67
C TRP A 708 -19.58 -2.93 -39.12
#